data_AF-A0A7G9B3K5-F1
#
_entry.id   AF-A0A7G9B3K5-F1
#
_cell.length_a   1.000
_cell.length_b   1.000
_cell.length_c   1.000
_cell.angle_alpha   90.00
_cell.angle_beta   90.00
_cell.angle_gamma   90.00
#
_symmetry.space_group_name_H-M   'P 1'
#
loop_
_entity.id
_entity.type
_entity.pdbx_description
1 polymer ?
#
loop_
_entity_poly.entity_id
_entity_poly.type
_entity_poly.pdbx_seq_one_letter_code
_entity_poly.pdbx_strand_id
1 'polypeptide(L)'
;MIESSAGYQSAIVADARRILIEAVVDIIDPDISYGDALSDSRAAFASGDQLHDKVFTLAPYATPEKNRWLLDGSFAVLPDSNDAITGQAGFVGGTLSGADGTFDTPTWVEMRFSNVSILQACSVYFPSAGHDGVPVDFTVEVRQGGTAYYSKAFTGNREDHVSLDGFTVHNPDAIRVTVTRWSLPYRRMRLAEILPGVYERWDEDIIAELNIQHQGNFACLALPYGTCTLKMDNLDRRFEPRSKNGLFQSIEERQGVDVKLGVRLADGTDEYRRVGVFYQYSGGWKTGDNGLTMQWYLVDIIGLLADRDYLVPAALPTTLEGWIASLTAQLGKNFEKLYSVDPDYADLPVTANSADDVTGKTCGDILRFACMAALTWPRADAETGKLTVEPFWNQGNRLDLDNLSSYPVMRANDDLAAITFKLYDEAKTEYVVSGNSTASSATVSVDNPFLHTKEDALSAARLILSSYGGNQLETTGRGDMSSEIGDVDTVWLNESSATTARRMHQSFDFTGGVLQGCRSVLLQADGSFLFQSRAVLTEGGSWTAPAGVSKLRLILVGRGGDGTDGTDGTWGMAGEDGVEGAGGKVWAGTVDINPEQTFSVSIGRDAVFGQYSSANGQLFPLGYTDVASGDSFARSGVKVPLPGTGDGGAKGVGGVKGNRHYETVSGTDKDGNHWTTTYEVVDNYPGKGTKGVGGADGCVVIYWDKEDA
;
A
#
# COMPACT_ATOMS: atom_id res chain seq x y z
N MET A 1 3.72 2.90 -5.27
CA MET A 1 3.23 4.03 -4.45
C MET A 1 1.72 4.07 -4.50
N ILE A 2 1.11 4.12 -3.31
CA ILE A 2 -0.33 4.21 -3.13
C ILE A 2 -0.80 5.63 -3.47
N GLU A 3 -1.89 5.75 -4.23
CA GLU A 3 -2.46 7.04 -4.60
C GLU A 3 -2.84 7.88 -3.36
N SER A 4 -2.67 9.20 -3.46
CA SER A 4 -2.97 10.09 -2.34
C SER A 4 -3.41 11.49 -2.73
N SER A 5 -4.23 12.11 -1.89
CA SER A 5 -4.69 13.47 -2.12
C SER A 5 -3.56 14.49 -1.91
N ALA A 6 -3.68 15.67 -2.52
CA ALA A 6 -2.79 16.79 -2.23
C ALA A 6 -2.86 17.23 -0.75
N GLY A 7 -4.01 17.02 -0.10
CA GLY A 7 -4.20 17.27 1.32
C GLY A 7 -3.34 16.32 2.17
N TYR A 8 -3.36 15.02 1.86
CA TYR A 8 -2.50 14.02 2.49
C TYR A 8 -1.02 14.37 2.32
N GLN A 9 -0.58 14.65 1.09
CA GLN A 9 0.81 14.98 0.78
C GLN A 9 1.30 16.22 1.54
N SER A 10 0.42 17.20 1.76
CA SER A 10 0.74 18.38 2.57
C SER A 10 0.77 18.07 4.06
N ALA A 11 -0.17 17.25 4.55
CA ALA A 11 -0.32 16.96 5.97
C ALA A 11 0.77 16.00 6.50
N ILE A 12 1.22 15.04 5.69
CA ILE A 12 2.20 14.04 6.11
C ILE A 12 3.58 14.66 6.39
N VAL A 13 3.94 15.73 5.65
CA VAL A 13 5.19 16.47 5.83
C VAL A 13 5.04 17.75 6.67
N ALA A 14 3.86 18.05 7.19
CA ALA A 14 3.62 19.25 7.99
C ALA A 14 4.41 19.23 9.32
N ASP A 15 4.82 20.42 9.78
CA ASP A 15 5.56 20.60 11.04
C ASP A 15 4.81 20.06 12.26
N ALA A 16 3.49 20.22 12.27
CA ALA A 16 2.59 19.59 13.23
C ALA A 16 1.60 18.71 12.47
N ARG A 17 1.56 17.42 12.82
CA ARG A 17 0.67 16.43 12.21
C ARG A 17 0.12 15.48 13.27
N ARG A 18 -1.10 14.99 13.06
CA ARG A 18 -1.69 13.91 13.85
C ARG A 18 -1.74 12.68 12.98
N ILE A 19 -1.01 11.65 13.40
CA ILE A 19 -1.04 10.33 12.77
C ILE A 19 -2.01 9.45 13.55
N LEU A 20 -2.78 8.65 12.84
CA LEU A 20 -3.83 7.79 13.36
C LEU A 20 -3.51 6.33 13.03
N ILE A 21 -3.98 5.41 13.86
CA ILE A 21 -3.85 3.98 13.65
C ILE A 21 -5.25 3.38 13.51
N GLU A 22 -5.40 2.45 12.57
CA GLU A 22 -6.57 1.57 12.48
C GLU A 22 -6.08 0.15 12.17
N ALA A 23 -6.58 -0.85 12.90
CA ALA A 23 -6.44 -2.25 12.55
C ALA A 23 -7.84 -2.88 12.49
N VAL A 24 -8.17 -3.52 11.38
CA VAL A 24 -9.39 -4.29 11.23
C VAL A 24 -9.06 -5.76 11.44
N VAL A 25 -9.55 -6.30 12.54
CA VAL A 25 -9.27 -7.66 13.01
C VAL A 25 -10.42 -8.57 12.64
N ASP A 26 -10.12 -9.59 11.85
CA ASP A 26 -11.09 -10.56 11.32
C ASP A 26 -10.78 -11.96 11.87
N ILE A 27 -11.37 -12.31 13.01
CA ILE A 27 -11.22 -13.61 13.67
C ILE A 27 -12.35 -14.50 13.19
N ILE A 28 -12.18 -15.05 12.00
CA ILE A 28 -13.05 -16.05 11.37
C ILE A 28 -12.15 -17.20 10.91
N ASP A 29 -12.67 -18.44 10.87
CA ASP A 29 -11.91 -19.58 10.34
C ASP A 29 -11.45 -19.26 8.90
N PRO A 30 -10.13 -19.26 8.61
CA PRO A 30 -9.61 -18.89 7.28
C PRO A 30 -10.07 -19.81 6.15
N ASP A 31 -10.49 -21.04 6.45
CA ASP A 31 -10.97 -22.03 5.48
C ASP A 31 -12.50 -22.09 5.38
N ILE A 32 -13.20 -21.19 6.07
CA ILE A 32 -14.66 -21.12 6.06
C ILE A 32 -15.19 -21.10 4.63
N SER A 33 -16.23 -21.89 4.39
CA SER A 33 -17.02 -21.83 3.17
C SER A 33 -18.46 -21.53 3.53
N TYR A 34 -18.98 -20.40 3.03
CA TYR A 34 -20.38 -20.05 3.17
C TYR A 34 -21.24 -20.88 2.20
N GLY A 35 -22.44 -21.25 2.64
CA GLY A 35 -23.47 -21.88 1.82
C GLY A 35 -24.73 -21.01 1.75
N ASP A 36 -25.77 -21.48 1.07
CA ASP A 36 -26.96 -20.63 0.88
C ASP A 36 -27.61 -20.27 2.22
N ALA A 37 -27.98 -19.00 2.35
CA ALA A 37 -28.85 -18.52 3.41
C ALA A 37 -30.24 -19.16 3.30
N LEU A 38 -30.68 -19.82 4.38
CA LEU A 38 -32.04 -20.34 4.51
C LEU A 38 -32.92 -19.31 5.22
N SER A 39 -34.22 -19.33 4.95
CA SER A 39 -35.18 -18.44 5.63
C SER A 39 -36.58 -19.03 5.66
N ASP A 40 -37.45 -18.49 6.51
CA ASP A 40 -38.89 -18.77 6.45
C ASP A 40 -39.52 -18.21 5.18
N SER A 41 -39.12 -16.99 4.82
CA SER A 41 -39.61 -16.25 3.68
C SER A 41 -38.59 -15.16 3.32
N ARG A 42 -38.45 -14.86 2.02
CA ARG A 42 -37.58 -13.79 1.53
C ARG A 42 -38.28 -12.97 0.45
N ALA A 43 -37.94 -11.68 0.37
CA ALA A 43 -38.31 -10.85 -0.76
C ALA A 43 -37.56 -11.28 -2.03
N ALA A 44 -38.12 -10.99 -3.20
CA ALA A 44 -37.52 -11.39 -4.48
C ALA A 44 -36.11 -10.81 -4.70
N PHE A 45 -35.84 -9.62 -4.14
CA PHE A 45 -34.60 -8.87 -4.25
C PHE A 45 -33.65 -9.07 -3.05
N ALA A 46 -33.99 -9.96 -2.11
CA ALA A 46 -33.10 -10.28 -1.00
C ALA A 46 -31.88 -11.04 -1.51
N SER A 47 -30.70 -10.69 -1.01
CA SER A 47 -29.46 -11.40 -1.32
C SER A 47 -28.94 -12.14 -0.09
N GLY A 48 -28.71 -13.44 -0.23
CA GLY A 48 -28.07 -14.26 0.80
C GLY A 48 -26.56 -14.07 0.82
N ASP A 49 -25.94 -13.87 -0.34
CA ASP A 49 -24.49 -13.68 -0.49
C ASP A 49 -24.02 -12.37 0.16
N GLN A 50 -24.92 -11.39 0.26
CA GLN A 50 -24.69 -10.10 0.93
C GLN A 50 -24.66 -10.19 2.46
N LEU A 51 -24.97 -11.35 3.06
CA LEU A 51 -24.92 -11.52 4.52
C LEU A 51 -23.51 -11.83 5.06
N HIS A 52 -22.52 -12.00 4.19
CA HIS A 52 -21.16 -12.37 4.56
C HIS A 52 -20.09 -11.63 3.73
N ASP A 53 -20.42 -10.47 3.14
CA ASP A 53 -19.53 -9.68 2.29
C ASP A 53 -18.86 -8.50 3.01
N LYS A 54 -19.14 -8.35 4.31
CA LYS A 54 -18.62 -7.32 5.21
C LYS A 54 -19.03 -5.89 4.80
N VAL A 55 -20.17 -5.75 4.12
CA VAL A 55 -20.80 -4.46 3.83
C VAL A 55 -21.98 -4.24 4.78
N PHE A 56 -21.72 -3.50 5.85
CA PHE A 56 -22.67 -3.32 6.96
C PHE A 56 -23.78 -2.29 6.71
N THR A 57 -23.68 -1.49 5.64
CA THR A 57 -24.65 -0.42 5.33
C THR A 57 -25.51 -0.81 4.14
N LEU A 58 -26.83 -0.79 4.32
CA LEU A 58 -27.78 -1.09 3.25
C LEU A 58 -28.05 0.13 2.35
N ALA A 59 -28.13 -0.12 1.05
CA ALA A 59 -28.56 0.84 0.05
C ALA A 59 -30.09 1.10 0.13
N PRO A 60 -30.53 2.35 0.01
CA PRO A 60 -31.95 2.70 0.15
C PRO A 60 -32.72 2.38 -1.14
N TYR A 61 -33.18 1.13 -1.31
CA TYR A 61 -34.07 0.74 -2.42
C TYR A 61 -35.54 0.96 -2.09
N ALA A 62 -36.33 1.54 -2.98
CA ALA A 62 -37.75 1.79 -2.78
C ALA A 62 -38.56 0.50 -2.64
N THR A 63 -39.28 0.33 -1.53
CA THR A 63 -40.17 -0.82 -1.29
C THR A 63 -41.54 -0.35 -0.78
N PRO A 64 -42.63 -1.10 -1.04
CA PRO A 64 -43.99 -0.72 -0.65
C PRO A 64 -44.27 -0.97 0.86
N GLU A 65 -43.37 -0.50 1.73
CA GLU A 65 -43.52 -0.50 3.19
C GLU A 65 -43.99 0.86 3.68
N LYS A 66 -44.86 0.88 4.70
CA LYS A 66 -45.52 2.11 5.16
C LYS A 66 -44.48 3.15 5.57
N ASN A 67 -44.57 4.36 4.99
CA ASN A 67 -43.67 5.49 5.27
C ASN A 67 -42.17 5.18 5.06
N ARG A 68 -41.81 4.21 4.20
CA ARG A 68 -40.41 3.96 3.84
C ARG A 68 -39.99 4.75 2.62
N TRP A 69 -40.78 4.72 1.55
CA TRP A 69 -40.51 5.46 0.31
C TRP A 69 -41.29 6.77 0.29
N LEU A 70 -40.59 7.90 0.48
CA LEU A 70 -41.20 9.24 0.60
C LEU A 70 -41.29 10.02 -0.73
N LEU A 71 -40.78 9.45 -1.82
CA LEU A 71 -40.71 10.09 -3.15
C LEU A 71 -39.93 11.42 -3.19
N ASP A 72 -38.98 11.60 -2.27
CA ASP A 72 -38.12 12.80 -2.14
C ASP A 72 -36.76 12.67 -2.86
N GLY A 73 -36.55 11.56 -3.57
CA GLY A 73 -35.31 11.24 -4.28
C GLY A 73 -34.27 10.52 -3.42
N SER A 74 -34.52 10.23 -2.14
CA SER A 74 -33.56 9.55 -1.27
C SER A 74 -33.48 8.02 -1.47
N PHE A 75 -34.36 7.45 -2.29
CA PHE A 75 -34.41 6.01 -2.58
C PHE A 75 -34.23 5.73 -4.07
N ALA A 76 -33.39 4.75 -4.38
CA ALA A 76 -33.29 4.18 -5.72
C ALA A 76 -34.53 3.34 -6.02
N VAL A 77 -35.03 3.39 -7.26
CA VAL A 77 -36.07 2.44 -7.70
C VAL A 77 -35.45 1.05 -7.75
N LEU A 78 -36.15 0.07 -7.18
CA LEU A 78 -35.71 -1.32 -7.24
C LEU A 78 -35.71 -1.79 -8.71
N PRO A 79 -34.59 -2.29 -9.24
CA PRO A 79 -34.53 -2.83 -10.59
C PRO A 79 -35.45 -4.04 -10.79
N ASP A 80 -35.87 -4.28 -12.04
CA ASP A 80 -36.73 -5.41 -12.39
C ASP A 80 -36.00 -6.77 -12.34
N SER A 81 -34.65 -6.76 -12.29
CA SER A 81 -33.81 -7.95 -12.14
C SER A 81 -32.80 -7.78 -11.01
N ASN A 82 -32.56 -8.87 -10.25
CA ASN A 82 -31.59 -8.85 -9.16
C ASN A 82 -30.16 -8.56 -9.64
N ASP A 83 -29.79 -9.02 -10.84
CA ASP A 83 -28.47 -8.77 -11.43
C ASP A 83 -28.21 -7.28 -11.73
N ALA A 84 -29.27 -6.45 -11.76
CA ALA A 84 -29.16 -5.00 -11.93
C ALA A 84 -29.08 -4.24 -10.60
N ILE A 85 -29.17 -4.93 -9.45
CA ILE A 85 -28.96 -4.35 -8.13
C ILE A 85 -27.45 -4.19 -7.92
N THR A 86 -26.98 -2.95 -7.95
CA THR A 86 -25.54 -2.63 -7.81
C THR A 86 -25.13 -2.27 -6.38
N GLY A 87 -26.06 -2.20 -5.44
CA GLY A 87 -25.82 -1.82 -4.04
C GLY A 87 -26.24 -2.90 -3.03
N GLN A 88 -25.99 -2.65 -1.75
CA GLN A 88 -26.27 -3.59 -0.68
C GLN A 88 -27.75 -3.62 -0.30
N ALA A 89 -28.53 -4.55 -0.86
CA ALA A 89 -29.92 -4.74 -0.44
C ALA A 89 -30.02 -5.50 0.90
N GLY A 90 -29.02 -6.34 1.18
CA GLY A 90 -28.96 -7.25 2.32
C GLY A 90 -29.98 -8.39 2.20
N PHE A 91 -30.14 -9.12 3.30
CA PHE A 91 -31.26 -10.04 3.44
C PHE A 91 -32.53 -9.27 3.79
N VAL A 92 -33.62 -9.53 3.07
CA VAL A 92 -34.93 -8.93 3.33
C VAL A 92 -35.99 -10.03 3.43
N GLY A 93 -36.67 -10.10 4.58
CA GLY A 93 -37.73 -11.07 4.83
C GLY A 93 -38.95 -10.86 3.93
N GLY A 94 -39.73 -11.92 3.69
CA GLY A 94 -40.92 -11.84 2.82
C GLY A 94 -42.13 -11.16 3.48
N THR A 95 -42.17 -11.13 4.81
CA THR A 95 -43.35 -10.78 5.60
C THR A 95 -43.23 -9.39 6.24
N LEU A 96 -44.35 -8.66 6.34
CA LEU A 96 -44.43 -7.38 7.05
C LEU A 96 -44.75 -7.61 8.53
N SER A 97 -44.13 -6.82 9.40
CA SER A 97 -44.56 -6.70 10.79
C SER A 97 -45.94 -6.04 10.92
N GLY A 98 -46.61 -6.30 12.04
CA GLY A 98 -47.88 -5.71 12.42
C GLY A 98 -47.79 -4.23 12.82
N ALA A 99 -48.91 -3.70 13.29
CA ALA A 99 -49.05 -2.29 13.68
C ALA A 99 -48.20 -1.90 14.91
N ASP A 100 -47.81 -2.87 15.72
CA ASP A 100 -46.94 -2.72 16.90
C ASP A 100 -45.51 -3.26 16.63
N GLY A 101 -45.21 -3.61 15.38
CA GLY A 101 -43.95 -4.19 14.96
C GLY A 101 -43.83 -5.70 15.20
N THR A 102 -44.81 -6.38 15.80
CA THR A 102 -44.75 -7.84 16.00
C THR A 102 -44.93 -8.62 14.71
N PHE A 103 -44.31 -9.80 14.60
CA PHE A 103 -44.57 -10.73 13.51
C PHE A 103 -45.51 -11.84 13.99
N ASP A 104 -46.63 -12.06 13.29
CA ASP A 104 -47.61 -13.12 13.63
C ASP A 104 -46.97 -14.51 13.67
N THR A 105 -46.07 -14.77 12.72
CA THR A 105 -45.13 -15.89 12.74
C THR A 105 -43.73 -15.32 12.84
N PRO A 106 -42.89 -15.74 13.82
CA PRO A 106 -41.50 -15.31 13.88
C PRO A 106 -40.80 -15.54 12.55
N THR A 107 -40.19 -14.49 12.00
CA THR A 107 -39.41 -14.56 10.76
C THR A 107 -37.97 -14.90 11.10
N TRP A 108 -37.31 -15.71 10.28
CA TRP A 108 -35.94 -16.13 10.54
C TRP A 108 -35.12 -16.24 9.27
N VAL A 109 -33.83 -15.99 9.43
CA VAL A 109 -32.79 -16.25 8.43
C VAL A 109 -31.66 -17.03 9.09
N GLU A 110 -31.05 -17.93 8.34
CA GLU A 110 -29.98 -18.80 8.78
C GLU A 110 -28.85 -18.79 7.77
N MET A 111 -27.69 -18.28 8.18
CA MET A 111 -26.47 -18.36 7.41
C MET A 111 -25.84 -19.73 7.65
N ARG A 112 -25.63 -20.51 6.58
CA ARG A 112 -24.96 -21.80 6.64
C ARG A 112 -23.50 -21.66 6.25
N PHE A 113 -22.65 -22.43 6.90
CA PHE A 113 -21.23 -22.47 6.57
C PHE A 113 -20.64 -23.85 6.93
N SER A 114 -19.43 -24.10 6.43
CA SER A 114 -18.65 -25.29 6.74
C SER A 114 -17.18 -24.91 6.92
N ASN A 115 -16.36 -25.89 7.32
CA ASN A 115 -14.94 -25.69 7.63
C ASN A 115 -14.73 -24.64 8.74
N VAL A 116 -15.50 -24.75 9.81
CA VAL A 116 -15.28 -23.99 11.04
C VAL A 116 -15.04 -24.99 12.14
N SER A 117 -13.81 -25.08 12.65
CA SER A 117 -13.48 -26.10 13.66
C SER A 117 -14.09 -25.77 15.03
N ILE A 118 -14.09 -24.48 15.37
CA ILE A 118 -14.53 -23.94 16.64
C ILE A 118 -15.03 -22.50 16.46
N LEU A 119 -16.12 -22.16 17.14
CA LEU A 119 -16.65 -20.80 17.18
C LEU A 119 -16.86 -20.36 18.61
N GLN A 120 -16.25 -19.23 18.98
CA GLN A 120 -16.36 -18.64 20.31
C GLN A 120 -17.02 -17.25 20.33
N ALA A 121 -17.22 -16.66 19.15
CA ALA A 121 -17.95 -15.43 18.96
C ALA A 121 -18.74 -15.44 17.66
N CYS A 122 -19.81 -14.65 17.60
CA CYS A 122 -20.45 -14.26 16.36
C CYS A 122 -21.03 -12.86 16.49
N SER A 123 -21.28 -12.20 15.36
CA SER A 123 -21.94 -10.90 15.32
C SER A 123 -23.04 -10.87 14.27
N VAL A 124 -24.09 -10.10 14.54
CA VAL A 124 -25.21 -9.90 13.61
C VAL A 124 -25.41 -8.41 13.43
N TYR A 125 -25.44 -7.96 12.18
CA TYR A 125 -25.63 -6.56 11.80
C TYR A 125 -26.98 -6.35 11.12
N PHE A 126 -27.67 -5.33 11.57
CA PHE A 126 -28.97 -4.86 11.14
C PHE A 126 -28.81 -3.50 10.42
N PRO A 127 -29.88 -2.92 9.85
CA PRO A 127 -29.80 -1.61 9.23
C PRO A 127 -29.47 -0.51 10.24
N SER A 128 -28.47 0.32 9.93
CA SER A 128 -28.15 1.54 10.68
C SER A 128 -29.09 2.71 10.33
N ALA A 129 -29.74 2.65 9.17
CA ALA A 129 -30.62 3.71 8.70
C ALA A 129 -31.97 3.71 9.43
N GLY A 130 -32.32 4.85 10.05
CA GLY A 130 -33.53 4.98 10.86
C GLY A 130 -34.85 4.70 10.12
N HIS A 131 -34.89 4.77 8.78
CA HIS A 131 -36.09 4.44 7.99
C HIS A 131 -36.35 2.92 7.88
N ASP A 132 -35.33 2.09 8.08
CA ASP A 132 -35.42 0.64 8.05
C ASP A 132 -35.80 0.05 9.42
N GLY A 133 -35.37 0.68 10.51
CA GLY A 133 -35.56 0.15 11.86
C GLY A 133 -34.69 -1.07 12.14
N VAL A 134 -34.81 -1.61 13.35
CA VAL A 134 -33.98 -2.69 13.90
C VAL A 134 -34.86 -3.72 14.62
N PRO A 135 -34.41 -4.97 14.81
CA PRO A 135 -35.17 -5.92 15.61
C PRO A 135 -35.17 -5.49 17.08
N VAL A 136 -36.34 -5.53 17.69
CA VAL A 136 -36.51 -5.21 19.11
C VAL A 136 -36.43 -6.47 19.96
N ASP A 137 -37.13 -7.53 19.54
CA ASP A 137 -37.13 -8.82 20.22
C ASP A 137 -36.75 -9.90 19.20
N PHE A 138 -35.68 -10.64 19.49
CA PHE A 138 -35.12 -11.65 18.60
C PHE A 138 -34.22 -12.63 19.35
N THR A 139 -33.88 -13.74 18.71
CA THR A 139 -32.97 -14.77 19.21
C THR A 139 -31.89 -15.06 18.18
N VAL A 140 -30.65 -15.17 18.64
CA VAL A 140 -29.50 -15.65 17.85
C VAL A 140 -29.11 -17.03 18.33
N GLU A 141 -28.96 -17.98 17.41
CA GLU A 141 -28.58 -19.37 17.70
C GLU A 141 -27.36 -19.78 16.87
N VAL A 142 -26.38 -20.42 17.51
CA VAL A 142 -25.27 -21.10 16.83
C VAL A 142 -25.58 -22.60 16.82
N ARG A 143 -25.58 -23.19 15.63
CA ARG A 143 -26.13 -24.53 15.40
C ARG A 143 -25.09 -25.48 14.80
N GLN A 144 -25.33 -26.76 15.03
CA GLN A 144 -24.65 -27.88 14.39
C GLN A 144 -25.67 -28.99 14.15
N GLY A 145 -25.77 -29.49 12.92
CA GLY A 145 -26.66 -30.60 12.57
C GLY A 145 -28.13 -30.31 12.89
N GLY A 146 -28.55 -29.04 12.79
CA GLY A 146 -29.89 -28.59 13.15
C GLY A 146 -30.18 -28.46 14.65
N THR A 147 -29.21 -28.68 15.53
CA THR A 147 -29.35 -28.46 16.97
C THR A 147 -28.68 -27.14 17.37
N ALA A 148 -29.36 -26.29 18.13
CA ALA A 148 -28.76 -25.07 18.69
C ALA A 148 -27.92 -25.43 19.93
N TYR A 149 -26.61 -25.20 19.85
CA TYR A 149 -25.67 -25.43 20.96
C TYR A 149 -25.42 -24.15 21.77
N TYR A 150 -25.68 -22.99 21.17
CA TYR A 150 -25.76 -21.71 21.85
C TYR A 150 -27.02 -20.97 21.40
N SER A 151 -27.69 -20.29 22.32
CA SER A 151 -28.91 -19.53 22.06
C SER A 151 -28.98 -18.33 22.99
N LYS A 152 -29.20 -17.14 22.42
CA LYS A 152 -29.33 -15.89 23.17
C LYS A 152 -30.53 -15.11 22.68
N ALA A 153 -31.47 -14.85 23.59
CA ALA A 153 -32.62 -13.97 23.35
C ALA A 153 -32.29 -12.53 23.76
N PHE A 154 -32.78 -11.60 22.95
CA PHE A 154 -32.72 -10.15 23.16
C PHE A 154 -34.14 -9.61 23.27
N THR A 155 -34.33 -8.62 24.14
CA THR A 155 -35.61 -7.96 24.35
C THR A 155 -35.39 -6.47 24.50
N GLY A 156 -36.21 -5.67 23.81
CA GLY A 156 -36.10 -4.22 23.87
C GLY A 156 -34.89 -3.63 23.14
N ASN A 157 -34.25 -4.38 22.24
CA ASN A 157 -33.07 -3.91 21.49
C ASN A 157 -33.36 -2.61 20.71
N ARG A 158 -32.35 -1.76 20.62
CA ARG A 158 -32.33 -0.52 19.84
C ARG A 158 -31.07 -0.36 19.00
N GLU A 159 -30.10 -1.24 19.19
CA GLU A 159 -28.84 -1.22 18.47
C GLU A 159 -28.98 -1.84 17.08
N ASP A 160 -28.15 -1.38 16.16
CA ASP A 160 -28.06 -1.87 14.79
C ASP A 160 -27.13 -3.09 14.66
N HIS A 161 -26.52 -3.55 15.75
CA HIS A 161 -25.77 -4.79 15.76
C HIS A 161 -25.76 -5.42 17.15
N VAL A 162 -25.42 -6.70 17.21
CA VAL A 162 -25.08 -7.40 18.44
C VAL A 162 -23.85 -8.28 18.23
N SER A 163 -22.96 -8.26 19.21
CA SER A 163 -21.83 -9.19 19.32
C SER A 163 -22.08 -10.16 20.45
N LEU A 164 -21.83 -11.44 20.19
CA LEU A 164 -22.04 -12.53 21.14
C LEU A 164 -20.72 -13.26 21.31
N ASP A 165 -20.32 -13.46 22.57
CA ASP A 165 -19.16 -14.26 22.96
C ASP A 165 -19.48 -15.06 24.24
N GLY A 166 -18.46 -15.61 24.89
CA GLY A 166 -18.61 -16.36 26.13
C GLY A 166 -19.19 -17.77 25.94
N PHE A 167 -19.17 -18.28 24.70
CA PHE A 167 -19.55 -19.64 24.37
C PHE A 167 -18.41 -20.37 23.63
N THR A 168 -18.52 -21.68 23.52
CA THR A 168 -17.68 -22.51 22.66
C THR A 168 -18.57 -23.53 21.96
N VAL A 169 -18.69 -23.44 20.64
CA VAL A 169 -19.38 -24.45 19.82
C VAL A 169 -18.35 -25.07 18.88
N HIS A 170 -18.26 -26.40 18.89
CA HIS A 170 -17.35 -27.15 18.03
C HIS A 170 -18.04 -27.59 16.75
N ASN A 171 -17.36 -27.44 15.62
CA ASN A 171 -17.86 -27.76 14.28
C ASN A 171 -19.29 -27.20 14.01
N PRO A 172 -19.55 -25.90 14.25
CA PRO A 172 -20.83 -25.30 13.89
C PRO A 172 -21.01 -25.27 12.37
N ASP A 173 -22.27 -25.34 11.94
CA ASP A 173 -22.65 -25.31 10.52
C ASP A 173 -23.64 -24.19 10.18
N ALA A 174 -24.14 -23.46 11.18
CA ALA A 174 -25.05 -22.35 10.94
C ALA A 174 -25.14 -21.35 12.09
N ILE A 175 -25.49 -20.11 11.74
CA ILE A 175 -26.02 -19.09 12.66
C ILE A 175 -27.42 -18.69 12.21
N ARG A 176 -28.39 -18.82 13.12
CA ARG A 176 -29.79 -18.45 12.87
C ARG A 176 -30.18 -17.23 13.68
N VAL A 177 -30.87 -16.30 13.03
CA VAL A 177 -31.49 -15.14 13.64
C VAL A 177 -33.00 -15.27 13.48
N THR A 178 -33.74 -15.30 14.59
CA THR A 178 -35.20 -15.38 14.62
C THR A 178 -35.77 -14.13 15.26
N VAL A 179 -36.55 -13.35 14.52
CA VAL A 179 -37.10 -12.07 14.95
C VAL A 179 -38.59 -12.19 15.22
N THR A 180 -39.01 -11.70 16.38
CA THR A 180 -40.42 -11.69 16.80
C THR A 180 -41.02 -10.30 16.80
N ARG A 181 -40.20 -9.24 16.94
CA ARG A 181 -40.67 -7.85 16.87
C ARG A 181 -39.63 -6.90 16.25
N TRP A 182 -40.11 -6.01 15.40
CA TRP A 182 -39.36 -4.93 14.74
C TRP A 182 -39.64 -3.56 15.38
N SER A 183 -38.72 -2.60 15.24
CA SER A 183 -38.87 -1.28 15.87
C SER A 183 -39.85 -0.35 15.15
N LEU A 184 -40.05 -0.57 13.85
CA LEU A 184 -41.00 0.14 13.02
C LEU A 184 -42.15 -0.77 12.58
N PRO A 185 -43.40 -0.27 12.58
CA PRO A 185 -44.55 -1.05 12.16
C PRO A 185 -44.59 -1.20 10.63
N TYR A 186 -45.22 -2.27 10.15
CA TYR A 186 -45.36 -2.55 8.71
C TYR A 186 -44.03 -2.52 7.95
N ARG A 187 -43.04 -3.20 8.54
CA ARG A 187 -41.67 -3.26 8.05
C ARG A 187 -41.22 -4.72 7.96
N ARG A 188 -40.44 -5.04 6.94
CA ARG A 188 -39.79 -6.36 6.77
C ARG A 188 -38.54 -6.44 7.63
N MET A 189 -38.25 -7.64 8.13
CA MET A 189 -36.95 -7.94 8.71
C MET A 189 -35.86 -7.69 7.67
N ARG A 190 -34.80 -6.99 8.08
CA ARG A 190 -33.61 -6.74 7.27
C ARG A 190 -32.35 -7.06 8.05
N LEU A 191 -31.40 -7.71 7.41
CA LEU A 191 -30.07 -7.92 7.96
C LEU A 191 -29.04 -7.47 6.93
N ALA A 192 -28.02 -6.79 7.43
CA ALA A 192 -26.84 -6.47 6.64
C ALA A 192 -25.91 -7.68 6.62
N GLU A 193 -25.58 -8.25 7.79
CA GLU A 193 -24.52 -9.26 7.89
C GLU A 193 -24.78 -10.27 9.02
N ILE A 194 -24.32 -11.51 8.85
CA ILE A 194 -24.17 -12.52 9.91
C ILE A 194 -22.73 -13.05 9.85
N LEU A 195 -21.92 -12.68 10.85
CA LEU A 195 -20.49 -13.02 10.92
C LEU A 195 -20.23 -14.18 11.90
N PRO A 196 -19.73 -15.33 11.43
CA PRO A 196 -19.22 -16.41 12.27
C PRO A 196 -17.82 -16.07 12.78
N GLY A 197 -17.77 -15.17 13.75
CA GLY A 197 -16.54 -14.78 14.42
C GLY A 197 -16.59 -13.34 14.90
N VAL A 198 -15.42 -12.70 14.90
CA VAL A 198 -15.27 -11.29 15.25
C VAL A 198 -14.77 -10.52 14.04
N TYR A 199 -15.40 -9.39 13.78
CA TYR A 199 -14.90 -8.38 12.84
C TYR A 199 -14.95 -7.04 13.56
N GLU A 200 -13.79 -6.58 14.00
CA GLU A 200 -13.66 -5.40 14.85
C GLU A 200 -12.67 -4.42 14.26
N ARG A 201 -13.00 -3.14 14.39
CA ARG A 201 -12.07 -2.05 14.13
C ARG A 201 -11.44 -1.62 15.44
N TRP A 202 -10.12 -1.69 15.50
CA TRP A 202 -9.33 -1.23 16.63
C TRP A 202 -8.58 0.03 16.22
N ASP A 203 -8.60 1.04 17.08
CA ASP A 203 -7.96 2.33 16.88
C ASP A 203 -7.02 2.65 18.06
N GLU A 204 -6.69 3.92 18.24
CA GLU A 204 -5.80 4.42 19.30
C GLU A 204 -6.31 4.17 20.74
N ASP A 205 -7.59 3.83 20.94
CA ASP A 205 -8.13 3.46 22.26
C ASP A 205 -7.82 1.99 22.63
N ILE A 206 -7.66 1.12 21.62
CA ILE A 206 -7.39 -0.31 21.82
C ILE A 206 -5.91 -0.64 21.58
N ILE A 207 -5.27 0.00 20.59
CA ILE A 207 -3.91 -0.32 20.16
C ILE A 207 -2.90 0.45 21.02
N ALA A 208 -2.13 -0.30 21.82
CA ALA A 208 -1.11 0.25 22.70
C ALA A 208 0.26 0.41 22.01
N GLU A 209 0.60 -0.48 21.07
CA GLU A 209 1.87 -0.43 20.33
C GLU A 209 1.68 -1.03 18.93
N LEU A 210 2.28 -0.39 17.93
CA LEU A 210 2.32 -0.87 16.56
C LEU A 210 3.74 -0.69 16.01
N ASN A 211 4.32 -1.79 15.53
CA ASN A 211 5.59 -1.82 14.84
C ASN A 211 5.43 -2.58 13.52
N ILE A 212 5.75 -1.94 12.41
CA ILE A 212 5.68 -2.55 11.09
C ILE A 212 7.05 -2.46 10.43
N GLN A 213 7.47 -3.57 9.82
CA GLN A 213 8.67 -3.64 8.99
C GLN A 213 8.26 -4.16 7.62
N HIS A 214 8.58 -3.44 6.55
CA HIS A 214 8.46 -3.94 5.18
C HIS A 214 9.86 -4.09 4.57
N GLN A 215 10.08 -5.16 3.83
CA GLN A 215 11.38 -5.50 3.27
C GLN A 215 11.21 -6.26 1.95
N GLY A 216 12.15 -6.07 1.02
CA GLY A 216 12.20 -6.81 -0.24
C GLY A 216 13.64 -7.10 -0.67
N ASN A 217 13.81 -8.13 -1.49
CA ASN A 217 15.08 -8.47 -2.13
C ASN A 217 14.89 -8.61 -3.63
N PHE A 218 15.38 -7.61 -4.36
CA PHE A 218 15.18 -7.49 -5.80
C PHE A 218 16.02 -8.48 -6.64
N ALA A 219 17.06 -9.07 -6.04
CA ALA A 219 17.91 -10.06 -6.69
C ALA A 219 17.32 -11.48 -6.65
N CYS A 220 16.21 -11.71 -5.93
CA CYS A 220 15.62 -13.03 -5.70
C CYS A 220 16.58 -14.05 -5.05
N LEU A 221 17.63 -13.56 -4.36
CA LEU A 221 18.59 -14.39 -3.63
C LEU A 221 18.19 -14.65 -2.18
N ALA A 222 17.31 -13.82 -1.65
CA ALA A 222 16.68 -13.97 -0.34
C ALA A 222 15.19 -13.59 -0.45
N LEU A 223 14.38 -13.98 0.54
CA LEU A 223 12.95 -13.66 0.59
C LEU A 223 12.62 -12.98 1.94
N PRO A 224 13.12 -11.76 2.19
CA PRO A 224 12.62 -11.01 3.34
C PRO A 224 11.13 -10.71 3.14
N TYR A 225 10.41 -10.59 4.24
CA TYR A 225 8.97 -10.36 4.25
C TYR A 225 8.60 -9.32 5.30
N GLY A 226 7.41 -8.76 5.14
CA GLY A 226 6.84 -7.80 6.05
C GLY A 226 6.40 -8.44 7.37
N THR A 227 6.60 -7.72 8.47
CA THR A 227 6.13 -8.12 9.79
C THR A 227 5.37 -6.98 10.46
N CYS A 228 4.40 -7.36 11.31
CA CYS A 228 3.65 -6.43 12.13
C CYS A 228 3.61 -6.96 13.57
N THR A 229 4.07 -6.15 14.51
CA THR A 229 3.82 -6.37 15.94
C THR A 229 2.68 -5.48 16.36
N LEU A 230 1.58 -6.09 16.78
CA LEU A 230 0.39 -5.41 17.26
C LEU A 230 0.21 -5.73 18.75
N LYS A 231 0.25 -4.70 19.59
CA LYS A 231 -0.03 -4.82 21.02
C LYS A 231 -1.32 -4.08 21.33
N MET A 232 -2.27 -4.78 21.93
CA MET A 232 -3.61 -4.26 22.19
C MET A 232 -3.99 -4.41 23.65
N ASP A 233 -4.95 -3.60 24.09
CA ASP A 233 -5.64 -3.77 25.36
C ASP A 233 -6.30 -5.16 25.44
N ASN A 234 -6.17 -5.79 26.59
CA ASN A 234 -6.74 -7.08 26.93
C ASN A 234 -7.18 -7.10 28.41
N LEU A 235 -7.67 -5.95 28.90
CA LEU A 235 -8.20 -5.75 30.26
C LEU A 235 -9.24 -6.80 30.66
N ASP A 236 -10.14 -7.15 29.74
CA ASP A 236 -11.22 -8.14 29.92
C ASP A 236 -10.73 -9.59 29.79
N ARG A 237 -9.44 -9.78 29.44
CA ARG A 237 -8.79 -11.07 29.24
C ARG A 237 -9.44 -11.92 28.13
N ARG A 238 -10.11 -11.28 27.16
CA ARG A 238 -10.80 -11.96 26.06
C ARG A 238 -9.88 -12.81 25.20
N PHE A 239 -8.61 -12.45 25.05
CA PHE A 239 -7.64 -13.21 24.29
C PHE A 239 -6.66 -14.02 25.14
N GLU A 240 -6.92 -14.19 26.45
CA GLU A 240 -6.05 -15.01 27.31
C GLU A 240 -6.20 -16.52 27.01
N PRO A 241 -5.11 -17.27 26.77
CA PRO A 241 -5.16 -18.71 26.50
C PRO A 241 -5.80 -19.54 27.62
N ARG A 242 -5.80 -19.02 28.85
CA ARG A 242 -6.36 -19.68 30.04
C ARG A 242 -7.84 -19.35 30.26
N SER A 243 -8.39 -18.39 29.51
CA SER A 243 -9.79 -18.00 29.63
C SER A 243 -10.68 -19.04 28.97
N LYS A 244 -11.58 -19.64 29.75
CA LYS A 244 -12.55 -20.63 29.23
C LYS A 244 -13.69 -20.02 28.43
N ASN A 245 -13.94 -18.73 28.63
CA ASN A 245 -15.01 -17.96 27.99
C ASN A 245 -14.44 -16.89 27.04
N GLY A 246 -13.12 -16.90 26.80
CA GLY A 246 -12.47 -15.99 25.86
C GLY A 246 -12.53 -16.51 24.43
N LEU A 247 -11.85 -15.80 23.52
CA LEU A 247 -11.82 -16.08 22.08
C LEU A 247 -10.51 -16.73 21.60
N PHE A 248 -9.61 -17.03 22.51
CA PHE A 248 -8.26 -17.47 22.16
C PHE A 248 -8.26 -18.74 21.29
N GLN A 249 -9.22 -19.65 21.46
CA GLN A 249 -9.28 -20.88 20.65
C GLN A 249 -9.81 -20.64 19.23
N SER A 250 -10.44 -19.48 18.96
CA SER A 250 -10.79 -19.04 17.61
C SER A 250 -9.65 -18.31 16.91
N ILE A 251 -8.52 -18.05 17.58
CA ILE A 251 -7.33 -17.51 16.92
C ILE A 251 -6.63 -18.65 16.17
N GLU A 252 -6.61 -18.55 14.86
CA GLU A 252 -6.04 -19.54 13.95
C GLU A 252 -4.99 -18.92 13.02
N GLU A 253 -4.08 -19.75 12.51
CA GLU A 253 -3.08 -19.32 11.52
C GLU A 253 -3.77 -18.89 10.22
N ARG A 254 -3.23 -17.86 9.55
CA ARG A 254 -3.75 -17.21 8.32
C ARG A 254 -4.95 -16.29 8.51
N GLN A 255 -5.38 -16.01 9.74
CA GLN A 255 -6.34 -14.93 9.97
C GLN A 255 -5.70 -13.58 9.69
N GLY A 256 -6.33 -12.79 8.81
CA GLY A 256 -5.81 -11.51 8.34
C GLY A 256 -6.21 -10.34 9.24
N VAL A 257 -5.26 -9.44 9.43
CA VAL A 257 -5.42 -8.14 10.10
C VAL A 257 -5.07 -7.06 9.09
N ASP A 258 -6.07 -6.28 8.69
CA ASP A 258 -5.91 -5.14 7.79
C ASP A 258 -5.46 -3.92 8.59
N VAL A 259 -4.19 -3.52 8.42
CA VAL A 259 -3.60 -2.40 9.16
C VAL A 259 -3.54 -1.17 8.26
N LYS A 260 -4.04 -0.06 8.78
CA LYS A 260 -4.03 1.25 8.13
C LYS A 260 -3.46 2.30 9.05
N LEU A 261 -2.80 3.26 8.45
CA LEU A 261 -2.27 4.44 9.11
C LEU A 261 -2.85 5.68 8.44
N GLY A 262 -3.29 6.66 9.23
CA GLY A 262 -3.94 7.86 8.73
C GLY A 262 -3.23 9.14 9.12
N VAL A 263 -3.55 10.23 8.43
CA VAL A 263 -3.15 11.59 8.79
C VAL A 263 -4.36 12.51 8.82
N ARG A 264 -4.42 13.37 9.84
CA ARG A 264 -5.42 14.45 9.97
C ARG A 264 -5.10 15.56 8.98
N LEU A 265 -6.04 15.87 8.09
CA LEU A 265 -5.96 16.97 7.13
C LEU A 265 -6.25 18.33 7.80
N ALA A 266 -5.89 19.40 7.11
CA ALA A 266 -6.07 20.78 7.60
C ALA A 266 -7.54 21.17 7.82
N ASP A 267 -8.47 20.53 7.09
CA ASP A 267 -9.92 20.73 7.26
C ASP A 267 -10.52 19.93 8.42
N GLY A 268 -9.71 19.13 9.11
CA GLY A 268 -10.10 18.31 10.24
C GLY A 268 -10.54 16.88 9.89
N THR A 269 -10.60 16.52 8.61
CA THR A 269 -10.91 15.15 8.15
C THR A 269 -9.70 14.23 8.23
N ASP A 270 -9.92 12.92 8.21
CA ASP A 270 -8.88 11.89 8.33
C ASP A 270 -8.73 11.14 7.01
N GLU A 271 -7.50 10.99 6.55
CA GLU A 271 -7.18 10.25 5.32
C GLU A 271 -6.24 9.07 5.64
N TYR A 272 -6.72 7.84 5.41
CA TYR A 272 -6.02 6.60 5.75
C TYR A 272 -5.38 5.94 4.53
N ARG A 273 -4.23 5.28 4.77
CA ARG A 273 -3.58 4.35 3.83
C ARG A 273 -3.45 2.99 4.48
N ARG A 274 -3.87 1.95 3.75
CA ARG A 274 -3.54 0.59 4.14
C ARG A 274 -2.05 0.40 3.98
N VAL A 275 -1.40 -0.07 5.03
CA VAL A 275 0.03 -0.37 5.05
C VAL A 275 0.31 -1.86 4.93
N GLY A 276 -0.70 -2.71 5.10
CA GLY A 276 -0.63 -4.12 4.74
C GLY A 276 -1.76 -4.94 5.34
N VAL A 277 -1.93 -6.14 4.82
CA VAL A 277 -2.68 -7.21 5.49
C VAL A 277 -1.68 -8.18 6.07
N PHE A 278 -1.68 -8.31 7.39
CA PHE A 278 -0.76 -9.19 8.12
C PHE A 278 -1.54 -10.35 8.73
N TYR A 279 -0.94 -11.53 8.71
CA TYR A 279 -1.57 -12.78 9.04
C TYR A 279 -0.98 -13.38 10.31
N GLN A 280 -1.85 -14.02 11.09
CA GLN A 280 -1.42 -14.84 12.21
C GLN A 280 -0.61 -16.06 11.70
N TYR A 281 0.49 -16.42 12.35
CA TYR A 281 1.26 -17.63 12.09
C TYR A 281 1.43 -18.48 13.36
N SER A 282 1.88 -19.74 13.22
CA SER A 282 2.00 -20.63 14.38
C SER A 282 2.87 -20.02 15.50
N GLY A 283 2.28 -19.82 16.68
CA GLY A 283 2.99 -19.23 17.82
C GLY A 283 3.19 -17.71 17.76
N GLY A 284 2.57 -17.00 16.82
CA GLY A 284 2.63 -15.54 16.65
C GLY A 284 1.87 -14.73 17.72
N TRP A 285 1.98 -15.11 19.00
CA TRP A 285 1.38 -14.37 20.10
C TRP A 285 2.21 -14.48 21.37
N LYS A 286 2.08 -13.47 22.24
CA LYS A 286 2.71 -13.45 23.56
C LYS A 286 1.79 -12.81 24.59
N THR A 287 1.62 -13.53 25.70
CA THR A 287 1.12 -13.01 26.97
C THR A 287 2.14 -13.42 28.05
N GLY A 288 2.47 -12.54 28.99
CA GLY A 288 3.63 -12.82 29.87
C GLY A 288 3.73 -12.04 31.18
N ASP A 289 3.18 -10.83 31.27
CA ASP A 289 3.50 -9.95 32.41
C ASP A 289 2.36 -9.81 33.43
N ASN A 290 1.30 -10.64 33.33
CA ASN A 290 -0.01 -10.36 33.94
C ASN A 290 -0.49 -8.92 33.66
N GLY A 291 0.02 -8.34 32.58
CA GLY A 291 -0.27 -6.99 32.12
C GLY A 291 -1.66 -6.93 31.50
N LEU A 292 -2.08 -5.71 31.22
CA LEU A 292 -3.39 -5.42 30.64
C LEU A 292 -3.37 -5.46 29.11
N THR A 293 -2.31 -6.01 28.51
CA THR A 293 -2.13 -6.03 27.05
C THR A 293 -1.79 -7.43 26.56
N MET A 294 -2.26 -7.77 25.36
CA MET A 294 -1.77 -8.90 24.59
C MET A 294 -0.94 -8.40 23.40
N GLN A 295 -0.04 -9.25 22.91
CA GLN A 295 0.77 -8.93 21.74
C GLN A 295 0.66 -10.05 20.70
N TRP A 296 0.44 -9.65 19.45
CA TRP A 296 0.50 -10.50 18.27
C TRP A 296 1.73 -10.16 17.44
N TYR A 297 2.34 -11.22 16.90
CA TYR A 297 3.37 -11.14 15.88
C TYR A 297 2.77 -11.69 14.60
N LEU A 298 2.69 -10.84 13.60
CA LEU A 298 2.03 -11.14 12.33
C LEU A 298 3.05 -11.02 11.20
N VAL A 299 2.79 -11.76 10.12
CA VAL A 299 3.61 -11.74 8.91
C VAL A 299 2.74 -11.42 7.70
N ASP A 300 3.30 -10.81 6.66
CA ASP A 300 2.55 -10.65 5.42
C ASP A 300 2.35 -12.00 4.69
N ILE A 301 1.71 -11.97 3.52
CA ILE A 301 1.45 -13.18 2.73
C ILE A 301 2.74 -13.89 2.26
N ILE A 302 3.85 -13.16 2.08
CA ILE A 302 5.14 -13.76 1.76
C ILE A 302 5.67 -14.53 2.97
N GLY A 303 5.55 -13.95 4.17
CA GLY A 303 5.96 -14.62 5.40
C GLY A 303 5.18 -15.91 5.68
N LEU A 304 3.91 -16.01 5.27
CA LEU A 304 3.15 -17.28 5.32
C LEU A 304 3.73 -18.37 4.39
N LEU A 305 4.40 -17.97 3.31
CA LEU A 305 4.95 -18.87 2.29
C LEU A 305 6.44 -19.18 2.49
N ALA A 306 7.21 -18.25 3.07
CA ALA A 306 8.67 -18.25 3.00
C ALA A 306 9.31 -19.59 3.39
N ASP A 307 8.87 -20.14 4.52
CA ASP A 307 9.44 -21.37 5.10
C ASP A 307 8.54 -22.61 4.95
N ARG A 308 7.40 -22.48 4.25
CA ARG A 308 6.45 -23.58 4.06
C ARG A 308 6.96 -24.55 3.00
N ASP A 309 6.88 -25.86 3.23
CA ASP A 309 7.20 -26.86 2.19
C ASP A 309 6.27 -26.71 0.97
N TYR A 310 6.84 -26.74 -0.24
CA TYR A 310 6.06 -26.72 -1.46
C TYR A 310 5.46 -28.10 -1.77
N LEU A 311 4.14 -28.19 -1.74
CA LEU A 311 3.40 -29.39 -2.12
C LEU A 311 3.26 -29.44 -3.64
N VAL A 312 4.04 -30.34 -4.27
CA VAL A 312 4.08 -30.47 -5.73
C VAL A 312 2.71 -30.89 -6.29
N PRO A 313 2.09 -30.10 -7.19
CA PRO A 313 0.81 -30.43 -7.78
C PRO A 313 0.92 -31.60 -8.78
N ALA A 314 -0.20 -32.26 -9.05
CA ALA A 314 -0.25 -33.37 -10.00
C ALA A 314 0.15 -32.97 -11.44
N ALA A 315 -0.15 -31.73 -11.82
CA ALA A 315 0.31 -31.11 -13.05
C ALA A 315 1.16 -29.88 -12.69
N LEU A 316 2.40 -29.85 -13.16
CA LEU A 316 3.28 -28.71 -12.92
C LEU A 316 2.80 -27.49 -13.72
N PRO A 317 2.80 -26.30 -13.12
CA PRO A 317 2.63 -25.07 -13.87
C PRO A 317 3.74 -24.87 -14.89
N THR A 318 3.43 -24.14 -15.96
CA THR A 318 4.37 -23.83 -17.05
C THR A 318 4.56 -22.34 -17.29
N THR A 319 3.82 -21.49 -16.57
CA THR A 319 3.87 -20.03 -16.68
C THR A 319 4.15 -19.41 -15.31
N LEU A 320 4.65 -18.17 -15.30
CA LEU A 320 4.86 -17.42 -14.06
C LEU A 320 3.57 -17.38 -13.21
N GLU A 321 2.46 -16.94 -13.79
CA GLU A 321 1.18 -16.86 -13.08
C GLU A 321 0.73 -18.21 -12.53
N GLY A 322 0.91 -19.30 -13.29
CA GLY A 322 0.57 -20.64 -12.83
C GLY A 322 1.34 -21.06 -11.58
N TRP A 323 2.63 -20.72 -11.49
CA TRP A 323 3.43 -20.98 -10.28
C TRP A 323 2.97 -20.10 -9.10
N ILE A 324 2.71 -18.82 -9.32
CA ILE A 324 2.23 -17.91 -8.25
C ILE A 324 0.84 -18.32 -7.74
N ALA A 325 -0.07 -18.71 -8.64
CA ALA A 325 -1.38 -19.27 -8.29
C ALA A 325 -1.24 -20.57 -7.49
N SER A 326 -0.31 -21.45 -7.88
CA SER A 326 -0.03 -22.70 -7.15
C SER A 326 0.47 -22.45 -5.73
N LEU A 327 1.25 -21.38 -5.50
CA LEU A 327 1.75 -21.01 -4.17
C LEU A 327 0.63 -20.52 -3.25
N THR A 328 -0.19 -19.58 -3.71
CA THR A 328 -1.30 -19.04 -2.91
C THR A 328 -2.39 -20.08 -2.64
N ALA A 329 -2.65 -20.99 -3.58
CA ALA A 329 -3.57 -22.11 -3.37
C ALA A 329 -3.15 -23.02 -2.20
N GLN A 330 -1.86 -23.12 -1.90
CA GLN A 330 -1.37 -23.93 -0.77
C GLN A 330 -1.61 -23.30 0.61
N LEU A 331 -2.02 -22.04 0.65
CA LEU A 331 -2.50 -21.36 1.85
C LEU A 331 -3.99 -21.62 2.11
N GLY A 332 -4.72 -22.28 1.20
CA GLY A 332 -6.12 -22.63 1.37
C GLY A 332 -7.03 -22.04 0.29
N LYS A 333 -8.29 -22.50 0.26
CA LYS A 333 -9.25 -22.16 -0.81
C LYS A 333 -9.49 -20.65 -0.93
N ASN A 334 -9.58 -19.97 0.21
CA ASN A 334 -9.83 -18.53 0.28
C ASN A 334 -8.62 -17.67 -0.12
N PHE A 335 -7.44 -18.28 -0.27
CA PHE A 335 -6.20 -17.61 -0.71
C PHE A 335 -5.94 -17.75 -2.20
N GLU A 336 -6.64 -18.63 -2.93
CA GLU A 336 -6.39 -18.91 -4.37
C GLU A 336 -6.44 -17.68 -5.29
N LYS A 337 -7.01 -16.56 -4.85
CA LYS A 337 -7.08 -15.30 -5.62
C LYS A 337 -6.31 -14.15 -4.98
N LEU A 338 -5.57 -14.42 -3.89
CA LEU A 338 -4.76 -13.43 -3.19
C LEU A 338 -3.37 -13.26 -3.82
N TYR A 339 -3.35 -13.16 -5.15
CA TYR A 339 -2.17 -12.79 -5.90
C TYR A 339 -2.51 -11.81 -7.03
N SER A 340 -1.48 -11.15 -7.52
CA SER A 340 -1.47 -10.46 -8.82
C SER A 340 -0.12 -10.69 -9.48
N VAL A 341 -0.13 -10.88 -10.79
CA VAL A 341 1.09 -10.91 -11.61
C VAL A 341 0.93 -9.85 -12.68
N ASP A 342 1.98 -9.10 -12.96
CA ASP A 342 1.99 -8.13 -14.05
C ASP A 342 1.56 -8.82 -15.36
N PRO A 343 0.52 -8.32 -16.06
CA PRO A 343 -0.01 -8.97 -17.25
C PRO A 343 1.01 -9.20 -18.38
N ASP A 344 2.03 -8.34 -18.49
CA ASP A 344 3.08 -8.50 -19.51
C ASP A 344 4.05 -9.65 -19.18
N TYR A 345 4.03 -10.14 -17.92
CA TYR A 345 4.91 -11.17 -17.39
C TYR A 345 4.16 -12.47 -17.02
N ALA A 346 2.85 -12.42 -16.83
CA ALA A 346 2.02 -13.53 -16.34
C ALA A 346 2.19 -14.82 -17.17
N ASP A 347 2.21 -14.69 -18.49
CA ASP A 347 2.29 -15.81 -19.44
C ASP A 347 3.74 -16.23 -19.78
N LEU A 348 4.76 -15.60 -19.19
CA LEU A 348 6.15 -15.96 -19.46
C LEU A 348 6.41 -17.43 -19.09
N PRO A 349 7.12 -18.18 -19.95
CA PRO A 349 7.38 -19.60 -19.72
C PRO A 349 8.31 -19.76 -18.51
N VAL A 350 7.84 -20.49 -17.51
CA VAL A 350 8.60 -20.91 -16.33
C VAL A 350 8.31 -22.39 -16.14
N THR A 351 9.25 -23.25 -16.53
CA THR A 351 9.05 -24.70 -16.57
C THR A 351 10.10 -25.41 -15.75
N ALA A 352 9.70 -26.41 -14.97
CA ALA A 352 10.64 -27.40 -14.42
C ALA A 352 10.63 -28.65 -15.32
N ASN A 353 11.74 -29.39 -15.39
CA ASN A 353 11.79 -30.63 -16.19
C ASN A 353 10.90 -31.74 -15.59
N SER A 354 10.80 -31.78 -14.27
CA SER A 354 10.11 -32.84 -13.55
C SER A 354 9.65 -32.41 -12.16
N ALA A 355 8.77 -33.22 -11.55
CA ALA A 355 8.34 -33.03 -10.16
C ALA A 355 9.51 -33.18 -9.18
N ASP A 356 10.49 -34.04 -9.49
CA ASP A 356 11.67 -34.27 -8.64
C ASP A 356 12.52 -33.01 -8.49
N ASP A 357 12.58 -32.15 -9.51
CA ASP A 357 13.38 -30.93 -9.50
C ASP A 357 12.84 -29.85 -8.54
N VAL A 358 11.56 -29.92 -8.20
CA VAL A 358 10.88 -29.00 -7.28
C VAL A 358 10.53 -29.65 -5.93
N THR A 359 10.71 -30.96 -5.81
CA THR A 359 10.44 -31.70 -4.57
C THR A 359 11.45 -31.31 -3.48
N GLY A 360 10.95 -31.07 -2.26
CA GLY A 360 11.78 -30.71 -1.10
C GLY A 360 12.21 -29.24 -1.06
N LYS A 361 11.72 -28.40 -1.97
CA LYS A 361 11.87 -26.94 -1.92
C LYS A 361 10.76 -26.31 -1.10
N THR A 362 11.00 -25.14 -0.52
CA THR A 362 9.93 -24.37 0.13
C THR A 362 9.11 -23.59 -0.91
N CYS A 363 7.90 -23.16 -0.55
CA CYS A 363 7.12 -22.19 -1.30
C CYS A 363 7.93 -20.90 -1.52
N GLY A 364 8.72 -20.46 -0.53
CA GLY A 364 9.62 -19.32 -0.68
C GLY A 364 10.73 -19.54 -1.71
N ASP A 365 11.29 -20.74 -1.80
CA ASP A 365 12.25 -21.11 -2.85
C ASP A 365 11.60 -21.03 -4.23
N ILE A 366 10.45 -21.67 -4.41
CA ILE A 366 9.72 -21.67 -5.69
C ILE A 366 9.35 -20.24 -6.11
N LEU A 367 8.88 -19.41 -5.17
CA LEU A 367 8.55 -18.01 -5.42
C LEU A 367 9.75 -17.23 -5.97
N ARG A 368 10.90 -17.28 -5.26
CA ARG A 368 12.13 -16.60 -5.69
C ARG A 368 12.64 -17.12 -7.02
N PHE A 369 12.62 -18.44 -7.21
CA PHE A 369 13.10 -19.08 -8.42
C PHE A 369 12.26 -18.72 -9.64
N ALA A 370 10.93 -18.73 -9.51
CA ALA A 370 10.03 -18.35 -10.59
C ALA A 370 10.20 -16.87 -10.96
N CYS A 371 10.27 -15.98 -9.95
CA CYS A 371 10.52 -14.56 -10.18
C CYS A 371 11.87 -14.31 -10.86
N MET A 372 12.93 -14.99 -10.40
CA MET A 372 14.27 -14.90 -10.99
C MET A 372 14.30 -15.33 -12.45
N ALA A 373 13.62 -16.43 -12.80
CA ALA A 373 13.55 -16.92 -14.18
C ALA A 373 12.75 -15.97 -15.08
N ALA A 374 11.72 -15.32 -14.54
CA ALA A 374 10.89 -14.36 -15.26
C ALA A 374 11.38 -12.90 -15.21
N LEU A 375 12.54 -12.63 -14.57
CA LEU A 375 13.11 -11.29 -14.39
C LEU A 375 12.17 -10.32 -13.64
N THR A 376 11.43 -10.84 -12.67
CA THR A 376 10.53 -10.11 -11.77
C THR A 376 10.97 -10.30 -10.32
N TRP A 377 10.24 -9.71 -9.38
CA TRP A 377 10.45 -9.91 -7.95
C TRP A 377 9.12 -9.92 -7.20
N PRO A 378 9.04 -10.61 -6.04
CA PRO A 378 7.82 -10.68 -5.25
C PRO A 378 7.73 -9.59 -4.18
N ARG A 379 6.53 -9.04 -3.95
CA ARG A 379 6.19 -8.25 -2.76
C ARG A 379 4.81 -8.60 -2.22
N ALA A 380 4.58 -8.29 -0.94
CA ALA A 380 3.23 -8.17 -0.42
C ALA A 380 2.71 -6.76 -0.74
N ASP A 381 1.65 -6.67 -1.52
CA ASP A 381 1.05 -5.39 -1.88
C ASP A 381 0.30 -4.79 -0.69
N ALA A 382 0.67 -3.57 -0.31
CA ALA A 382 0.13 -2.94 0.89
C ALA A 382 -1.36 -2.62 0.71
N GLU A 383 -1.77 -2.16 -0.47
CA GLU A 383 -3.14 -1.73 -0.73
C GLU A 383 -4.12 -2.90 -0.79
N THR A 384 -3.74 -4.01 -1.41
CA THR A 384 -4.64 -5.17 -1.58
C THR A 384 -4.37 -6.33 -0.63
N GLY A 385 -3.19 -6.41 -0.01
CA GLY A 385 -2.76 -7.55 0.81
C GLY A 385 -2.38 -8.80 0.00
N LYS A 386 -2.29 -8.68 -1.33
CA LYS A 386 -1.98 -9.78 -2.25
C LYS A 386 -0.50 -10.06 -2.36
N LEU A 387 -0.16 -11.29 -2.74
CA LEU A 387 1.16 -11.63 -3.26
C LEU A 387 1.29 -11.06 -4.67
N THR A 388 2.14 -10.06 -4.86
CA THR A 388 2.31 -9.38 -6.14
C THR A 388 3.68 -9.70 -6.74
N VAL A 389 3.70 -10.03 -8.02
CA VAL A 389 4.92 -10.27 -8.80
C VAL A 389 4.94 -9.36 -10.01
N GLU A 390 5.96 -8.52 -10.11
CA GLU A 390 6.05 -7.47 -11.13
C GLU A 390 7.50 -7.10 -11.44
N PRO A 391 7.77 -6.43 -12.58
CA PRO A 391 9.08 -5.89 -12.87
C PRO A 391 9.43 -4.69 -11.99
N PHE A 392 10.64 -4.16 -12.18
CA PHE A 392 11.05 -2.91 -11.55
C PHE A 392 10.35 -1.69 -12.16
N TRP A 393 9.73 -0.85 -11.32
CA TRP A 393 9.28 0.49 -11.72
C TRP A 393 10.27 1.58 -11.31
N ASN A 394 10.02 2.82 -11.73
CA ASN A 394 10.99 3.93 -11.69
C ASN A 394 10.44 5.22 -11.06
N GLN A 395 9.38 5.11 -10.26
CA GLN A 395 8.77 6.24 -9.56
C GLN A 395 8.59 5.90 -8.08
N GLY A 396 8.60 6.94 -7.25
CA GLY A 396 8.55 6.85 -5.80
C GLY A 396 8.44 8.24 -5.21
N ASN A 397 8.69 8.38 -3.92
CA ASN A 397 8.40 9.59 -3.18
C ASN A 397 9.53 10.62 -3.26
N ARG A 398 9.23 11.86 -2.87
CA ARG A 398 10.24 12.90 -2.62
C ARG A 398 10.51 12.97 -1.13
N LEU A 399 11.78 12.85 -0.75
CA LEU A 399 12.24 13.06 0.62
C LEU A 399 13.12 14.30 0.64
N ASP A 400 12.69 15.34 1.36
CA ASP A 400 13.53 16.49 1.68
C ASP A 400 14.17 16.36 3.07
N LEU A 401 15.13 17.24 3.36
CA LEU A 401 15.82 17.23 4.65
C LEU A 401 14.91 17.59 5.83
N ASP A 402 13.82 18.32 5.60
CA ASP A 402 12.85 18.69 6.64
C ASP A 402 11.97 17.49 7.04
N ASN A 403 11.84 16.49 6.16
CA ASN A 403 11.18 15.22 6.44
C ASN A 403 12.05 14.28 7.29
N LEU A 404 13.35 14.54 7.38
CA LEU A 404 14.32 13.66 8.02
C LEU A 404 14.73 14.16 9.41
N SER A 405 14.98 13.22 10.31
CA SER A 405 15.49 13.50 11.66
C SER A 405 17.00 13.73 11.69
N SER A 406 17.70 13.29 10.63
CA SER A 406 19.12 13.45 10.43
C SER A 406 19.46 13.42 8.95
N TYR A 407 20.62 13.95 8.58
CA TYR A 407 21.12 13.87 7.20
C TYR A 407 21.24 12.40 6.75
N PRO A 408 20.87 12.05 5.50
CA PRO A 408 20.98 10.68 4.97
C PRO A 408 22.40 10.13 5.08
N VAL A 409 22.54 8.87 5.51
CA VAL A 409 23.83 8.17 5.50
C VAL A 409 23.97 7.44 4.17
N MET A 410 25.08 7.67 3.47
CA MET A 410 25.44 6.92 2.27
C MET A 410 26.56 5.95 2.61
N ARG A 411 26.36 4.68 2.29
CA ARG A 411 27.35 3.61 2.49
C ARG A 411 27.47 2.76 1.24
N ALA A 412 28.60 2.06 1.10
CA ALA A 412 28.77 1.10 0.01
C ALA A 412 27.74 -0.03 0.13
N ASN A 413 27.18 -0.44 -1.01
CA ASN A 413 26.39 -1.66 -1.13
C ASN A 413 27.33 -2.88 -1.28
N ASP A 414 26.78 -4.08 -1.13
CA ASP A 414 27.56 -5.31 -1.28
C ASP A 414 27.96 -5.53 -2.74
N ASP A 415 29.18 -6.04 -2.94
CA ASP A 415 29.72 -6.47 -4.25
C ASP A 415 29.75 -8.00 -4.34
N LEU A 416 29.64 -8.54 -5.56
CA LEU A 416 29.83 -9.95 -5.90
C LEU A 416 31.05 -10.15 -6.80
N ALA A 417 31.81 -11.20 -6.51
CA ALA A 417 32.91 -11.64 -7.37
C ALA A 417 32.46 -12.56 -8.49
N ALA A 418 31.52 -13.47 -8.21
CA ALA A 418 30.98 -14.40 -9.18
C ALA A 418 29.62 -14.95 -8.75
N ILE A 419 28.83 -15.35 -9.75
CA ILE A 419 27.58 -16.10 -9.57
C ILE A 419 27.76 -17.44 -10.29
N THR A 420 27.60 -18.54 -9.55
CA THR A 420 27.66 -19.89 -10.09
C THR A 420 26.25 -20.46 -10.22
N PHE A 421 25.84 -20.74 -11.45
CA PHE A 421 24.55 -21.37 -11.76
C PHE A 421 24.73 -22.87 -11.96
N LYS A 422 23.82 -23.66 -11.40
CA LYS A 422 23.61 -25.05 -11.77
C LYS A 422 22.43 -25.11 -12.75
N LEU A 423 22.72 -25.37 -14.02
CA LEU A 423 21.72 -25.46 -15.07
C LEU A 423 20.97 -26.78 -14.98
N TYR A 424 19.67 -26.74 -15.20
CA TYR A 424 18.80 -27.91 -15.30
C TYR A 424 18.71 -28.40 -16.76
N ASP A 425 19.88 -28.52 -17.41
CA ASP A 425 20.06 -29.25 -18.66
C ASP A 425 20.34 -30.74 -18.40
N GLU A 426 20.42 -31.56 -19.45
CA GLU A 426 20.70 -33.00 -19.30
C GLU A 426 22.05 -33.29 -18.61
N ALA A 427 23.03 -32.39 -18.76
CA ALA A 427 24.38 -32.53 -18.24
C ALA A 427 24.56 -32.00 -16.80
N LYS A 428 23.58 -31.25 -16.28
CA LYS A 428 23.67 -30.47 -15.03
C LYS A 428 24.87 -29.53 -15.02
N THR A 429 25.03 -28.78 -16.11
CA THR A 429 26.18 -27.91 -16.34
C THR A 429 26.31 -26.85 -15.23
N GLU A 430 27.51 -26.68 -14.69
CA GLU A 430 27.85 -25.49 -13.89
C GLU A 430 28.30 -24.35 -14.82
N TYR A 431 27.67 -23.19 -14.69
CA TYR A 431 27.99 -21.99 -15.47
C TYR A 431 28.30 -20.82 -14.55
N VAL A 432 29.48 -20.23 -14.70
CA VAL A 432 29.96 -19.13 -13.85
C VAL A 432 29.86 -17.83 -14.62
N VAL A 433 29.19 -16.85 -14.03
CA VAL A 433 29.13 -15.47 -14.50
C VAL A 433 29.97 -14.60 -13.56
N SER A 434 30.84 -13.78 -14.12
CA SER A 434 31.61 -12.80 -13.33
C SER A 434 30.67 -11.82 -12.65
N GLY A 435 30.94 -11.49 -11.39
CA GLY A 435 30.21 -10.46 -10.67
C GLY A 435 30.70 -9.06 -11.01
N ASN A 436 30.21 -8.07 -10.27
CA ASN A 436 30.52 -6.66 -10.48
C ASN A 436 31.93 -6.26 -10.00
N SER A 437 32.52 -7.04 -9.09
CA SER A 437 33.86 -6.79 -8.56
C SER A 437 34.56 -8.09 -8.28
N THR A 438 35.51 -8.48 -9.14
CA THR A 438 36.32 -9.71 -8.96
C THR A 438 37.20 -9.68 -7.71
N ALA A 439 37.37 -8.51 -7.09
CA ALA A 439 38.07 -8.35 -5.82
C ALA A 439 37.17 -8.61 -4.58
N SER A 440 35.85 -8.69 -4.76
CA SER A 440 34.93 -9.08 -3.69
C SER A 440 35.25 -10.48 -3.18
N SER A 441 35.00 -10.74 -1.90
CA SER A 441 35.05 -12.10 -1.36
C SER A 441 33.71 -12.84 -1.47
N ALA A 442 32.64 -12.15 -1.85
CA ALA A 442 31.30 -12.74 -1.90
C ALA A 442 31.04 -13.44 -3.23
N THR A 443 30.60 -14.69 -3.17
CA THR A 443 30.16 -15.49 -4.32
C THR A 443 28.81 -16.10 -4.01
N VAL A 444 27.94 -16.18 -5.01
CA VAL A 444 26.58 -16.73 -4.85
C VAL A 444 26.43 -17.97 -5.71
N SER A 445 25.73 -18.98 -5.18
CA SER A 445 25.34 -20.18 -5.93
C SER A 445 23.83 -20.20 -6.15
N VAL A 446 23.40 -20.44 -7.39
CA VAL A 446 22.01 -20.49 -7.80
C VAL A 446 21.67 -21.89 -8.31
N ASP A 447 20.78 -22.58 -7.61
CA ASP A 447 20.24 -23.90 -7.98
C ASP A 447 18.73 -23.78 -8.24
N ASN A 448 18.40 -23.14 -9.36
CA ASN A 448 17.04 -22.80 -9.76
C ASN A 448 16.54 -23.79 -10.83
N PRO A 449 15.48 -24.57 -10.55
CA PRO A 449 14.96 -25.61 -11.46
C PRO A 449 14.36 -25.09 -12.77
N PHE A 450 14.22 -23.77 -12.91
CA PHE A 450 13.65 -23.11 -14.08
C PHE A 450 14.71 -22.53 -15.04
N LEU A 451 16.01 -22.66 -14.71
CA LEU A 451 17.11 -22.20 -15.57
C LEU A 451 17.76 -23.39 -16.26
N HIS A 452 17.54 -23.54 -17.57
CA HIS A 452 17.99 -24.69 -18.34
C HIS A 452 19.21 -24.36 -19.20
N THR A 453 19.30 -23.13 -19.69
CA THR A 453 20.31 -22.72 -20.66
C THR A 453 21.27 -21.68 -20.09
N LYS A 454 22.38 -21.47 -20.79
CA LYS A 454 23.31 -20.36 -20.47
C LYS A 454 22.65 -19.00 -20.64
N GLU A 455 21.71 -18.87 -21.58
CA GLU A 455 20.99 -17.61 -21.80
C GLU A 455 20.05 -17.29 -20.64
N ASP A 456 19.40 -18.30 -20.06
CA ASP A 456 18.58 -18.16 -18.85
C ASP A 456 19.45 -17.68 -17.68
N ALA A 457 20.61 -18.31 -17.49
CA ALA A 457 21.55 -17.93 -16.43
C ALA A 457 22.12 -16.51 -16.63
N LEU A 458 22.43 -16.11 -17.86
CA LEU A 458 22.87 -14.74 -18.15
C LEU A 458 21.77 -13.72 -17.86
N SER A 459 20.51 -14.05 -18.16
CA SER A 459 19.36 -13.20 -17.87
C SER A 459 19.13 -13.07 -16.37
N ALA A 460 19.16 -14.19 -15.62
CA ALA A 460 19.07 -14.19 -14.17
C ALA A 460 20.25 -13.43 -13.53
N ALA A 461 21.46 -13.58 -14.06
CA ALA A 461 22.63 -12.85 -13.59
C ALA A 461 22.48 -11.34 -13.75
N ARG A 462 21.88 -10.86 -14.85
CA ARG A 462 21.58 -9.43 -15.04
C ARG A 462 20.62 -8.90 -13.98
N LEU A 463 19.56 -9.65 -13.66
CA LEU A 463 18.65 -9.28 -12.56
C LEU A 463 19.40 -9.21 -11.23
N ILE A 464 20.13 -10.27 -10.87
CA ILE A 464 20.89 -10.34 -9.62
C ILE A 464 21.84 -9.16 -9.54
N LEU A 465 22.72 -9.01 -10.51
CA LEU A 465 23.76 -8.00 -10.49
C LEU A 465 23.18 -6.60 -10.44
N SER A 466 22.04 -6.32 -11.08
CA SER A 466 21.36 -5.01 -11.00
C SER A 466 20.99 -4.54 -9.59
N SER A 467 21.15 -5.39 -8.56
CA SER A 467 20.94 -5.08 -7.15
C SER A 467 22.24 -5.02 -6.30
N TYR A 468 23.40 -5.26 -6.90
CA TYR A 468 24.72 -5.29 -6.24
C TYR A 468 25.61 -4.16 -6.76
N GLY A 469 26.61 -3.77 -5.95
CA GLY A 469 27.45 -2.61 -6.19
C GLY A 469 26.73 -1.28 -5.96
N GLY A 470 27.46 -0.19 -6.14
CA GLY A 470 26.95 1.15 -5.87
C GLY A 470 26.79 1.42 -4.37
N ASN A 471 25.71 2.11 -3.99
CA ASN A 471 25.50 2.59 -2.63
C ASN A 471 24.16 2.13 -2.04
N GLN A 472 24.08 2.17 -0.72
CA GLN A 472 22.83 2.20 0.02
C GLN A 472 22.70 3.56 0.72
N LEU A 473 21.49 4.10 0.69
CA LEU A 473 21.11 5.28 1.45
C LEU A 473 20.23 4.88 2.61
N GLU A 474 20.64 5.25 3.81
CA GLU A 474 19.87 5.07 5.03
C GLU A 474 19.27 6.41 5.44
N THR A 475 17.96 6.41 5.63
CA THR A 475 17.21 7.58 6.09
C THR A 475 16.44 7.22 7.36
N THR A 476 16.28 8.21 8.23
CA THR A 476 15.39 8.11 9.39
C THR A 476 14.61 9.40 9.50
N GLY A 477 13.30 9.29 9.53
CA GLY A 477 12.46 10.48 9.48
C GLY A 477 11.05 10.24 9.99
N ARG A 478 10.16 11.05 9.43
CA ARG A 478 8.75 11.08 9.76
C ARG A 478 7.98 9.86 9.22
N GLY A 479 8.45 9.26 8.11
CA GLY A 479 7.74 8.18 7.42
C GLY A 479 6.54 8.70 6.62
N ASP A 480 6.30 8.05 5.47
CA ASP A 480 5.14 8.28 4.62
C ASP A 480 4.51 6.93 4.25
N MET A 481 3.23 6.78 4.56
CA MET A 481 2.47 5.55 4.40
C MET A 481 2.01 5.30 2.96
N SER A 482 2.19 6.26 2.05
CA SER A 482 1.97 6.01 0.61
C SER A 482 3.16 5.33 -0.07
N SER A 483 4.34 5.35 0.54
CA SER A 483 5.55 4.70 0.02
C SER A 483 5.53 3.18 0.22
N GLU A 484 5.99 2.46 -0.80
CA GLU A 484 6.05 0.99 -0.82
C GLU A 484 7.45 0.47 -1.16
N ILE A 485 7.70 -0.78 -0.78
CA ILE A 485 8.94 -1.47 -1.20
C ILE A 485 8.94 -1.57 -2.72
N GLY A 486 10.07 -1.24 -3.33
CA GLY A 486 10.22 -1.16 -4.79
C GLY A 486 10.06 0.25 -5.34
N ASP A 487 9.48 1.20 -4.61
CA ASP A 487 9.42 2.61 -5.01
C ASP A 487 10.81 3.20 -5.19
N VAL A 488 10.96 4.09 -6.17
CA VAL A 488 12.22 4.77 -6.46
C VAL A 488 12.14 6.20 -5.96
N ASP A 489 12.66 6.43 -4.76
CA ASP A 489 12.54 7.72 -4.09
C ASP A 489 13.61 8.70 -4.56
N THR A 490 13.26 9.99 -4.60
CA THR A 490 14.17 11.11 -4.81
C THR A 490 14.49 11.79 -3.49
N VAL A 491 15.72 11.63 -3.02
CA VAL A 491 16.22 12.21 -1.77
C VAL A 491 16.97 13.50 -2.07
N TRP A 492 16.43 14.63 -1.63
CA TRP A 492 17.06 15.93 -1.78
C TRP A 492 18.16 16.09 -0.73
N LEU A 493 19.39 16.22 -1.21
CA LEU A 493 20.58 16.32 -0.37
C LEU A 493 20.88 17.77 0.02
N ASN A 494 20.45 18.73 -0.81
CA ASN A 494 20.49 20.17 -0.54
C ASN A 494 19.61 20.93 -1.55
N GLU A 495 19.80 22.26 -1.65
CA GLU A 495 19.04 23.16 -2.54
C GLU A 495 19.25 22.93 -4.05
N SER A 496 20.30 22.19 -4.43
CA SER A 496 20.69 21.95 -5.83
C SER A 496 20.69 20.47 -6.20
N SER A 497 21.10 19.59 -5.29
CA SER A 497 21.35 18.17 -5.59
C SER A 497 20.34 17.26 -4.92
N ALA A 498 19.94 16.23 -5.65
CA ALA A 498 19.21 15.10 -5.13
C ALA A 498 19.87 13.82 -5.66
N THR A 499 19.61 12.73 -4.99
CA THR A 499 19.98 11.39 -5.43
C THR A 499 18.76 10.51 -5.38
N THR A 500 18.80 9.40 -6.10
CA THR A 500 17.67 8.51 -6.25
C THR A 500 18.04 7.09 -5.90
N ALA A 501 17.14 6.38 -5.23
CA ALA A 501 17.39 5.00 -4.84
C ALA A 501 16.08 4.23 -4.62
N ARG A 502 16.12 2.93 -4.89
CA ARG A 502 14.97 2.03 -4.76
C ARG A 502 14.79 1.59 -3.31
N ARG A 503 13.64 1.87 -2.73
CA ARG A 503 13.29 1.50 -1.35
C ARG A 503 13.24 -0.01 -1.17
N MET A 504 14.21 -0.58 -0.46
CA MET A 504 14.30 -2.01 -0.16
C MET A 504 13.78 -2.36 1.24
N HIS A 505 13.73 -1.38 2.14
CA HIS A 505 13.26 -1.54 3.52
C HIS A 505 12.57 -0.26 3.98
N GLN A 506 11.50 -0.40 4.77
CA GLN A 506 10.95 0.68 5.57
C GLN A 506 10.34 0.18 6.88
N SER A 507 10.31 1.05 7.90
CA SER A 507 9.62 0.79 9.16
C SER A 507 8.59 1.86 9.51
N PHE A 508 7.50 1.44 10.17
CA PHE A 508 6.56 2.32 10.84
C PHE A 508 6.55 1.99 12.33
N ASP A 509 7.09 2.89 13.14
CA ASP A 509 7.33 2.68 14.56
C ASP A 509 6.55 3.70 15.39
N PHE A 510 5.57 3.25 16.17
CA PHE A 510 4.86 4.10 17.13
C PHE A 510 5.56 4.06 18.48
N THR A 511 6.20 5.18 18.84
CA THR A 511 6.87 5.34 20.14
C THR A 511 6.21 6.47 20.92
N GLY A 512 5.61 6.15 22.06
CA GLY A 512 4.93 7.14 22.91
C GLY A 512 3.69 7.76 22.26
N GLY A 513 3.00 7.01 21.39
CA GLY A 513 1.80 7.48 20.68
C GLY A 513 2.08 8.34 19.43
N VAL A 514 3.34 8.45 19.00
CA VAL A 514 3.72 9.23 17.81
C VAL A 514 4.48 8.35 16.83
N LEU A 515 4.13 8.44 15.55
CA LEU A 515 4.91 7.85 14.46
C LEU A 515 6.17 8.69 14.22
N GLN A 516 7.32 8.14 14.60
CA GLN A 516 8.62 8.79 14.50
C GLN A 516 9.74 7.77 14.42
N GLY A 517 10.89 8.18 13.90
CA GLY A 517 12.05 7.28 13.80
C GLY A 517 11.89 6.21 12.73
N CYS A 518 10.94 6.39 11.81
CA CYS A 518 10.72 5.53 10.66
C CYS A 518 12.00 5.44 9.83
N ARG A 519 12.53 4.23 9.70
CA ARG A 519 13.76 3.96 8.96
C ARG A 519 13.41 3.61 7.53
N SER A 520 14.30 3.93 6.61
CA SER A 520 14.23 3.41 5.26
C SER A 520 15.63 3.16 4.73
N VAL A 521 15.80 2.05 4.02
CA VAL A 521 17.02 1.75 3.28
C VAL A 521 16.66 1.78 1.80
N LEU A 522 17.38 2.60 1.05
CA LEU A 522 17.21 2.78 -0.37
C LEU A 522 18.46 2.26 -1.09
N LEU A 523 18.25 1.41 -2.08
CA LEU A 523 19.29 0.80 -2.90
C LEU A 523 19.55 1.68 -4.13
N GLN A 524 20.76 2.25 -4.18
CA GLN A 524 21.33 2.88 -5.37
C GLN A 524 22.33 1.89 -5.99
N ALA A 525 21.80 0.74 -6.43
CA ALA A 525 22.63 -0.27 -7.06
C ALA A 525 23.18 0.28 -8.37
N ASP A 526 24.47 0.04 -8.57
CA ASP A 526 25.13 0.41 -9.81
C ASP A 526 24.61 -0.51 -10.92
N GLY A 527 23.67 -0.06 -11.74
CA GLY A 527 23.16 -0.84 -12.88
C GLY A 527 24.17 -1.03 -14.02
N SER A 528 25.46 -0.74 -13.79
CA SER A 528 26.56 -0.68 -14.76
C SER A 528 26.82 -1.96 -15.56
N PHE A 529 26.21 -3.09 -15.21
CA PHE A 529 26.49 -4.37 -15.89
C PHE A 529 25.75 -4.54 -17.22
N LEU A 530 24.65 -3.81 -17.44
CA LEU A 530 23.97 -3.80 -18.74
C LEU A 530 24.58 -2.79 -19.72
N PHE A 531 25.37 -1.84 -19.21
CA PHE A 531 26.04 -0.80 -19.98
C PHE A 531 27.25 -0.28 -19.20
N GLN A 532 28.45 -0.74 -19.55
CA GLN A 532 29.68 -0.46 -18.82
C GLN A 532 30.26 0.95 -19.06
N SER A 533 29.71 1.67 -20.03
CA SER A 533 30.20 3.00 -20.43
C SER A 533 29.08 4.03 -20.48
N ARG A 534 29.41 5.26 -20.14
CA ARG A 534 28.47 6.38 -20.02
C ARG A 534 29.05 7.67 -20.61
N ALA A 535 28.22 8.45 -21.29
CA ALA A 535 28.49 9.83 -21.68
C ALA A 535 27.30 10.73 -21.35
N VAL A 536 27.57 11.95 -20.92
CA VAL A 536 26.57 13.00 -20.69
C VAL A 536 26.91 14.19 -21.57
N LEU A 537 25.98 14.60 -22.42
CA LEU A 537 26.14 15.72 -23.33
C LEU A 537 25.21 16.86 -22.88
N THR A 538 25.80 17.99 -22.51
CA THR A 538 25.09 19.20 -22.06
C THR A 538 25.12 20.31 -23.11
N GLU A 539 25.76 20.07 -24.26
CA GLU A 539 25.85 21.00 -25.38
C GLU A 539 25.51 20.31 -26.70
N GLY A 540 25.07 21.09 -27.69
CA GLY A 540 24.82 20.59 -29.03
C GLY A 540 26.10 20.24 -29.79
N GLY A 541 26.02 19.30 -30.73
CA GLY A 541 27.15 18.84 -31.51
C GLY A 541 26.86 17.54 -32.26
N SER A 542 27.86 16.67 -32.31
CA SER A 542 27.73 15.32 -32.86
C SER A 542 28.38 14.31 -31.93
N TRP A 543 27.82 13.12 -31.84
CA TRP A 543 28.39 12.01 -31.09
C TRP A 543 28.46 10.76 -31.98
N THR A 544 29.60 10.08 -31.95
CA THR A 544 29.83 8.86 -32.75
C THR A 544 29.92 7.67 -31.82
N ALA A 545 29.15 6.62 -32.11
CA ALA A 545 29.20 5.38 -31.35
C ALA A 545 30.58 4.73 -31.44
N PRO A 546 31.09 4.10 -30.37
CA PRO A 546 32.32 3.32 -30.46
C PRO A 546 32.18 2.12 -31.40
N ALA A 547 33.34 1.58 -31.83
CA ALA A 547 33.38 0.34 -32.59
C ALA A 547 32.72 -0.81 -31.81
N GLY A 548 32.10 -1.76 -32.52
CA GLY A 548 31.45 -2.93 -31.93
C GLY A 548 30.09 -2.67 -31.24
N VAL A 549 29.75 -1.42 -30.93
CA VAL A 549 28.49 -1.08 -30.24
C VAL A 549 27.32 -1.11 -31.23
N SER A 550 26.29 -1.91 -30.90
CA SER A 550 25.06 -2.05 -31.71
C SER A 550 23.79 -1.63 -30.98
N LYS A 551 23.87 -1.34 -29.69
CA LYS A 551 22.75 -0.87 -28.87
C LYS A 551 23.18 0.27 -27.95
N LEU A 552 22.31 1.26 -27.80
CA LEU A 552 22.48 2.35 -26.83
C LEU A 552 21.25 2.42 -25.93
N ARG A 553 21.44 2.68 -24.65
CA ARG A 553 20.39 3.23 -23.79
C ARG A 553 20.54 4.74 -23.72
N LEU A 554 19.45 5.44 -23.97
CA LEU A 554 19.39 6.89 -24.06
C LEU A 554 18.45 7.46 -23.00
N ILE A 555 18.82 8.60 -22.43
CA ILE A 555 17.94 9.45 -21.60
C ILE A 555 18.08 10.88 -22.14
N LEU A 556 17.01 11.41 -22.71
CA LEU A 556 16.95 12.74 -23.30
C LEU A 556 16.09 13.64 -22.41
N VAL A 557 16.71 14.66 -21.83
CA VAL A 557 16.10 15.54 -20.84
C VAL A 557 15.94 16.93 -21.46
N GLY A 558 14.71 17.43 -21.55
CA GLY A 558 14.42 18.78 -22.02
C GLY A 558 14.72 19.87 -20.98
N ARG A 559 14.54 21.14 -21.36
CA ARG A 559 14.70 22.28 -20.45
C ARG A 559 13.55 22.34 -19.44
N GLY A 560 13.89 22.65 -18.18
CA GLY A 560 12.92 22.90 -17.12
C GLY A 560 12.21 24.25 -17.24
N GLY A 561 10.99 24.33 -16.71
CA GLY A 561 10.22 25.56 -16.61
C GLY A 561 10.74 26.50 -15.52
N ASP A 562 10.49 27.80 -15.69
CA ASP A 562 10.82 28.79 -14.66
C ASP A 562 9.71 28.81 -13.60
N GLY A 563 10.09 28.95 -12.33
CA GLY A 563 9.13 29.22 -11.26
C GLY A 563 8.59 30.64 -11.38
N THR A 564 7.33 30.86 -11.01
CA THR A 564 6.72 32.19 -11.10
C THR A 564 6.97 33.00 -9.83
N ASP A 565 6.95 34.33 -9.96
CA ASP A 565 7.10 35.25 -8.83
C ASP A 565 5.94 35.13 -7.84
N GLY A 566 6.24 35.29 -6.54
CA GLY A 566 5.24 35.50 -5.51
C GLY A 566 4.73 36.94 -5.53
N THR A 567 3.50 37.14 -5.07
CA THR A 567 2.89 38.49 -5.04
C THR A 567 3.20 39.23 -3.74
N ASP A 568 3.16 40.55 -3.77
CA ASP A 568 3.38 41.38 -2.58
C ASP A 568 2.23 41.22 -1.57
N GLY A 569 2.58 41.19 -0.29
CA GLY A 569 1.61 41.25 0.80
C GLY A 569 0.97 42.63 0.90
N THR A 570 -0.23 42.67 1.47
CA THR A 570 -0.92 43.93 1.77
C THR A 570 -1.23 44.02 3.27
N TRP A 571 -1.87 45.10 3.69
CA TRP A 571 -2.42 45.22 5.04
C TRP A 571 -3.65 44.31 5.26
N GLY A 572 -4.33 43.89 4.19
CA GLY A 572 -5.53 43.05 4.27
C GLY A 572 -5.22 41.56 4.31
N MET A 573 -4.24 41.13 3.52
CA MET A 573 -3.92 39.74 3.25
C MET A 573 -2.43 39.54 2.96
N ALA A 574 -1.93 38.32 3.17
CA ALA A 574 -0.62 37.93 2.69
C ALA A 574 -0.64 37.83 1.16
N GLY A 575 0.53 37.97 0.54
CA GLY A 575 0.71 37.68 -0.87
C GLY A 575 0.54 36.19 -1.14
N GLU A 576 0.07 35.86 -2.33
CA GLU A 576 0.03 34.49 -2.82
C GLU A 576 1.43 34.07 -3.30
N ASP A 577 1.81 32.83 -2.99
CA ASP A 577 2.98 32.17 -3.56
C ASP A 577 2.83 32.01 -5.08
N GLY A 578 3.97 31.97 -5.78
CA GLY A 578 4.01 31.58 -7.17
C GLY A 578 3.73 30.09 -7.40
N VAL A 579 4.01 29.63 -8.60
CA VAL A 579 3.91 28.23 -9.02
C VAL A 579 5.30 27.68 -9.32
N GLU A 580 5.56 26.45 -8.90
CA GLU A 580 6.82 25.76 -9.18
C GLU A 580 7.01 25.55 -10.68
N GLY A 581 8.23 25.74 -11.17
CA GLY A 581 8.59 25.36 -12.52
C GLY A 581 8.55 23.84 -12.66
N ALA A 582 7.85 23.34 -13.67
CA ALA A 582 7.85 21.91 -13.99
C ALA A 582 9.23 21.48 -14.54
N GLY A 583 9.64 20.25 -14.23
CA GLY A 583 10.79 19.64 -14.89
C GLY A 583 10.64 19.53 -16.41
N GLY A 584 11.77 19.43 -17.12
CA GLY A 584 11.77 19.14 -18.55
C GLY A 584 11.10 17.80 -18.88
N LYS A 585 10.55 17.65 -20.09
CA LYS A 585 10.11 16.33 -20.55
C LYS A 585 11.31 15.40 -20.66
N VAL A 586 11.12 14.12 -20.34
CA VAL A 586 12.16 13.10 -20.48
C VAL A 586 11.69 11.95 -21.37
N TRP A 587 12.52 11.62 -22.35
CA TRP A 587 12.39 10.40 -23.15
C TRP A 587 13.54 9.46 -22.80
N ALA A 588 13.25 8.20 -22.50
CA ALA A 588 14.26 7.20 -22.22
C ALA A 588 13.93 5.87 -22.90
N GLY A 589 14.95 5.19 -23.42
CA GLY A 589 14.77 3.91 -24.11
C GLY A 589 16.07 3.31 -24.62
N THR A 590 16.00 2.05 -25.04
CA THR A 590 17.10 1.34 -25.72
C THR A 590 16.86 1.35 -27.22
N VAL A 591 17.90 1.64 -27.99
CA VAL A 591 17.83 1.78 -29.45
C VAL A 591 18.91 0.95 -30.11
N ASP A 592 18.56 0.32 -31.23
CA ASP A 592 19.53 -0.34 -32.11
C ASP A 592 20.23 0.71 -32.98
N ILE A 593 21.54 0.51 -33.16
CA ILE A 593 22.40 1.38 -33.94
C ILE A 593 23.30 0.54 -34.85
N ASN A 594 23.80 1.16 -35.92
CA ASN A 594 24.94 0.59 -36.62
C ASN A 594 26.22 0.90 -35.84
N PRO A 595 27.21 -0.01 -35.81
CA PRO A 595 28.54 0.30 -35.28
C PRO A 595 29.10 1.58 -35.91
N GLU A 596 29.74 2.42 -35.10
CA GLU A 596 30.32 3.71 -35.52
C GLU A 596 29.31 4.71 -36.12
N GLN A 597 28.01 4.52 -35.88
CA GLN A 597 26.99 5.47 -36.30
C GLN A 597 27.18 6.83 -35.61
N THR A 598 27.11 7.90 -36.40
CA THR A 598 27.20 9.28 -35.90
C THR A 598 25.80 9.90 -35.81
N PHE A 599 25.53 10.53 -34.66
CA PHE A 599 24.27 11.18 -34.33
C PHE A 599 24.50 12.67 -34.15
N SER A 600 23.59 13.49 -34.70
CA SER A 600 23.49 14.90 -34.36
C SER A 600 22.86 15.06 -32.98
N VAL A 601 23.38 15.97 -32.18
CA VAL A 601 22.91 16.27 -30.82
C VAL A 601 22.52 17.75 -30.74
N SER A 602 21.35 18.06 -30.21
CA SER A 602 20.98 19.44 -29.88
C SER A 602 20.37 19.54 -28.50
N ILE A 603 20.84 20.50 -27.71
CA ILE A 603 20.32 20.84 -26.39
C ILE A 603 19.65 22.21 -26.48
N GLY A 604 18.38 22.28 -26.09
CA GLY A 604 17.58 23.49 -26.13
C GLY A 604 16.30 23.27 -25.33
N ARG A 605 15.15 23.76 -25.82
CA ARG A 605 13.85 23.44 -25.20
C ARG A 605 13.65 21.93 -25.07
N ASP A 606 13.97 21.21 -26.14
CA ASP A 606 14.01 19.76 -26.19
C ASP A 606 15.45 19.29 -26.41
N ALA A 607 15.83 18.17 -25.81
CA ALA A 607 17.07 17.46 -26.12
C ALA A 607 16.81 16.46 -27.25
N VAL A 608 17.64 16.52 -28.31
CA VAL A 608 17.50 15.69 -29.50
C VAL A 608 18.79 14.90 -29.72
N PHE A 609 18.64 13.61 -30.01
CA PHE A 609 19.72 12.68 -30.36
C PHE A 609 19.33 11.90 -31.61
N GLY A 610 19.84 12.34 -32.78
CA GLY A 610 19.41 11.81 -34.08
C GLY A 610 17.91 11.99 -34.30
N GLN A 611 17.17 10.89 -34.41
CA GLN A 611 15.71 10.89 -34.57
C GLN A 611 14.93 10.92 -33.24
N TYR A 612 15.61 10.73 -32.11
CA TYR A 612 15.00 10.65 -30.78
C TYR A 612 14.98 12.03 -30.13
N SER A 613 13.90 12.35 -29.40
CA SER A 613 13.72 13.67 -28.78
C SER A 613 12.96 13.59 -27.47
N SER A 614 13.35 14.40 -26.50
CA SER A 614 12.63 14.60 -25.25
C SER A 614 11.21 15.12 -25.45
N ALA A 615 10.90 15.75 -26.59
CA ALA A 615 9.55 16.23 -26.93
C ALA A 615 8.51 15.09 -26.97
N ASN A 616 8.96 13.89 -27.38
CA ASN A 616 8.20 12.64 -27.44
C ASN A 616 8.19 11.89 -26.10
N GLY A 617 8.83 12.46 -25.08
CA GLY A 617 8.82 11.98 -23.71
C GLY A 617 7.64 12.50 -22.91
N GLN A 618 7.71 12.26 -21.60
CA GLN A 618 6.69 12.66 -20.63
C GLN A 618 7.27 13.51 -19.51
N LEU A 619 6.38 14.18 -18.77
CA LEU A 619 6.75 14.89 -17.54
C LEU A 619 6.80 13.91 -16.37
N PHE A 620 7.77 14.10 -15.49
CA PHE A 620 7.91 13.37 -14.25
C PHE A 620 7.78 14.36 -13.10
N PRO A 621 6.63 14.45 -12.41
CA PRO A 621 6.38 15.51 -11.42
C PRO A 621 7.46 15.66 -10.34
N LEU A 622 8.03 14.53 -9.92
CA LEU A 622 9.08 14.45 -8.89
C LEU A 622 10.51 14.35 -9.46
N GLY A 623 10.66 14.38 -10.78
CA GLY A 623 11.91 14.11 -11.48
C GLY A 623 11.95 12.74 -12.15
N TYR A 624 12.74 12.64 -13.21
CA TYR A 624 13.12 11.37 -13.83
C TYR A 624 14.34 10.81 -13.11
N THR A 625 14.26 9.52 -12.83
CA THR A 625 15.32 8.80 -12.13
C THR A 625 16.17 7.99 -13.08
N ASP A 626 17.49 8.25 -13.08
CA ASP A 626 18.47 7.34 -13.66
C ASP A 626 19.07 6.44 -12.57
N VAL A 627 18.41 5.32 -12.27
CA VAL A 627 18.86 4.38 -11.22
C VAL A 627 20.31 3.92 -11.44
N ALA A 628 20.79 3.84 -12.68
CA ALA A 628 22.12 3.32 -12.99
C ALA A 628 23.24 4.24 -12.48
N SER A 629 23.08 5.57 -12.60
CA SER A 629 24.01 6.54 -12.00
C SER A 629 23.56 7.00 -10.61
N GLY A 630 22.27 6.85 -10.32
CA GLY A 630 21.52 7.50 -9.24
C GLY A 630 21.43 9.03 -9.34
N ASP A 631 21.64 9.56 -10.55
CA ASP A 631 21.35 10.95 -10.89
C ASP A 631 19.82 11.15 -11.01
N SER A 632 19.36 12.34 -10.59
CA SER A 632 17.98 12.80 -10.76
C SER A 632 17.95 13.93 -11.78
N PHE A 633 17.06 13.82 -12.76
CA PHE A 633 16.86 14.80 -13.82
C PHE A 633 15.43 15.37 -13.79
N ALA A 634 15.22 16.53 -14.39
CA ALA A 634 13.91 17.13 -14.59
C ALA A 634 13.04 17.21 -13.32
N ARG A 635 13.63 17.58 -12.19
CA ARG A 635 12.87 17.78 -10.95
C ARG A 635 12.08 19.08 -11.03
N SER A 636 10.93 19.13 -10.38
CA SER A 636 10.13 20.35 -10.28
C SER A 636 10.50 21.17 -9.03
N GLY A 637 10.50 22.50 -9.16
CA GLY A 637 10.64 23.42 -8.02
C GLY A 637 12.00 23.41 -7.32
N VAL A 638 13.10 23.28 -8.08
CA VAL A 638 14.47 23.26 -7.54
C VAL A 638 14.94 24.68 -7.24
N LYS A 639 15.44 24.92 -6.02
CA LYS A 639 15.88 26.25 -5.55
C LYS A 639 17.09 26.78 -6.31
N VAL A 640 18.02 25.90 -6.66
CA VAL A 640 19.21 26.25 -7.45
C VAL A 640 19.40 25.19 -8.55
N PRO A 641 18.66 25.27 -9.66
CA PRO A 641 18.78 24.36 -10.80
C PRO A 641 20.19 24.38 -11.39
N LEU A 642 20.76 23.21 -11.68
CA LEU A 642 22.10 23.09 -12.27
C LEU A 642 22.02 22.88 -13.79
N PRO A 643 22.95 23.44 -14.59
CA PRO A 643 23.00 23.17 -16.02
C PRO A 643 23.09 21.67 -16.32
N GLY A 644 22.34 21.20 -17.32
CA GLY A 644 22.35 19.80 -17.73
C GLY A 644 21.41 18.90 -16.93
N THR A 645 20.63 19.44 -15.98
CA THR A 645 19.65 18.63 -15.22
C THR A 645 18.24 18.68 -15.79
N GLY A 646 17.89 19.74 -16.53
CA GLY A 646 16.53 20.00 -16.99
C GLY A 646 15.55 20.34 -15.86
N ASP A 647 16.04 20.68 -14.67
CA ASP A 647 15.20 20.98 -13.51
C ASP A 647 14.38 22.25 -13.71
N GLY A 648 13.12 22.22 -13.28
CA GLY A 648 12.29 23.40 -13.14
C GLY A 648 12.65 24.20 -11.90
N GLY A 649 12.60 25.52 -11.98
CA GLY A 649 13.00 26.41 -10.88
C GLY A 649 11.93 26.58 -9.80
N ALA A 650 12.38 26.82 -8.57
CA ALA A 650 11.51 27.07 -7.41
C ALA A 650 10.61 28.31 -7.58
N LYS A 651 9.39 28.24 -7.04
CA LYS A 651 8.46 29.37 -6.98
C LYS A 651 8.97 30.51 -6.09
N GLY A 652 8.48 31.72 -6.35
CA GLY A 652 8.59 32.84 -5.42
C GLY A 652 7.59 32.70 -4.26
N VAL A 653 7.99 33.10 -3.06
CA VAL A 653 7.15 33.11 -1.85
C VAL A 653 6.40 34.44 -1.76
N GLY A 654 5.12 34.38 -1.41
CA GLY A 654 4.27 35.55 -1.22
C GLY A 654 4.75 36.43 -0.05
N GLY A 655 4.58 37.75 -0.19
CA GLY A 655 4.95 38.69 0.84
C GLY A 655 4.07 38.56 2.10
N VAL A 656 4.67 38.70 3.30
CA VAL A 656 3.90 38.64 4.55
C VAL A 656 2.84 39.74 4.64
N LYS A 657 1.69 39.43 5.26
CA LYS A 657 0.66 40.43 5.59
C LYS A 657 1.19 41.44 6.60
N GLY A 658 0.91 42.73 6.41
CA GLY A 658 1.17 43.74 7.42
C GLY A 658 0.17 43.67 8.59
N ASN A 659 0.67 43.70 9.82
CA ASN A 659 -0.16 43.72 11.03
C ASN A 659 -0.03 45.05 11.77
N ARG A 660 -1.16 45.49 12.31
CA ARG A 660 -1.27 46.73 13.09
C ARG A 660 -2.33 46.57 14.16
N HIS A 661 -2.10 47.18 15.31
CA HIS A 661 -3.06 47.26 16.40
C HIS A 661 -3.13 48.69 16.94
N TYR A 662 -4.13 48.98 17.78
CA TYR A 662 -4.26 50.29 18.43
C TYR A 662 -3.86 50.18 19.90
N GLU A 663 -2.92 51.00 20.33
CA GLU A 663 -2.60 51.18 21.74
C GLU A 663 -3.23 52.47 22.26
N THR A 664 -3.71 52.43 23.50
CA THR A 664 -4.27 53.60 24.17
C THR A 664 -3.42 53.93 25.38
N VAL A 665 -2.81 55.12 25.38
CA VAL A 665 -2.05 55.64 26.51
C VAL A 665 -2.84 56.78 27.14
N SER A 666 -2.91 56.77 28.46
CA SER A 666 -3.55 57.84 29.23
C SER A 666 -2.57 58.41 30.25
N GLY A 667 -2.74 59.69 30.55
CA GLY A 667 -1.93 60.42 31.50
C GLY A 667 -2.70 61.56 32.13
N THR A 668 -2.04 62.28 33.03
CA THR A 668 -2.59 63.47 33.68
C THR A 668 -1.65 64.63 33.42
N ASP A 669 -2.18 65.74 32.94
CA ASP A 669 -1.37 66.93 32.73
C ASP A 669 -0.99 67.61 34.08
N LYS A 670 -0.15 68.63 33.99
CA LYS A 670 0.34 69.41 35.15
C LYS A 670 -0.77 70.16 35.90
N ASP A 671 -1.96 70.28 35.31
CA ASP A 671 -3.13 70.96 35.88
C ASP A 671 -4.16 69.95 36.45
N GLY A 672 -3.85 68.65 36.40
CA GLY A 672 -4.68 67.57 36.95
C GLY A 672 -5.72 67.00 35.99
N ASN A 673 -5.72 67.39 34.71
CA ASN A 673 -6.67 66.89 33.72
C ASN A 673 -6.20 65.55 33.14
N HIS A 674 -7.09 64.55 33.15
CA HIS A 674 -6.85 63.30 32.46
C HIS A 674 -6.98 63.47 30.95
N TRP A 675 -6.01 62.92 30.22
CA TRP A 675 -6.07 62.79 28.77
C TRP A 675 -5.84 61.33 28.37
N THR A 676 -6.42 60.95 27.24
CA THR A 676 -6.26 59.64 26.62
C THR A 676 -6.01 59.85 25.14
N THR A 677 -4.96 59.21 24.61
CA THR A 677 -4.65 59.20 23.19
C THR A 677 -4.50 57.77 22.72
N THR A 678 -5.17 57.45 21.62
CA THR A 678 -5.01 56.19 20.91
C THR A 678 -4.13 56.43 19.70
N TYR A 679 -3.10 55.60 19.51
CA TYR A 679 -2.26 55.61 18.31
C TYR A 679 -2.20 54.21 17.69
N GLU A 680 -2.11 54.16 16.36
CA GLU A 680 -1.92 52.92 15.62
C GLU A 680 -0.45 52.50 15.72
N VAL A 681 -0.19 51.30 16.19
CA VAL A 681 1.12 50.65 16.22
C VAL A 681 1.18 49.66 15.08
N VAL A 682 2.25 49.75 14.28
CA VAL A 682 2.55 48.79 13.23
C VAL A 682 3.43 47.69 13.82
N ASP A 683 2.90 46.48 13.88
CA ASP A 683 3.64 45.30 14.34
C ASP A 683 4.62 44.83 13.25
N ASN A 684 4.17 44.83 11.99
CA ASN A 684 5.02 44.62 10.82
C ASN A 684 4.40 45.23 9.57
N TYR A 685 5.24 45.71 8.65
CA TYR A 685 4.80 46.19 7.34
C TYR A 685 4.53 45.02 6.38
N PRO A 686 3.66 45.21 5.36
CA PRO A 686 3.49 44.23 4.31
C PRO A 686 4.81 43.97 3.57
N GLY A 687 5.14 42.69 3.40
CA GLY A 687 6.37 42.25 2.73
C GLY A 687 6.21 42.20 1.22
N LYS A 688 7.33 42.26 0.49
CA LYS A 688 7.34 41.98 -0.95
C LYS A 688 7.38 40.48 -1.22
N GLY A 689 6.75 40.06 -2.31
CA GLY A 689 6.92 38.72 -2.85
C GLY A 689 8.34 38.52 -3.37
N THR A 690 8.84 37.29 -3.30
CA THR A 690 10.15 36.95 -3.88
C THR A 690 10.00 36.53 -5.34
N LYS A 691 11.09 36.66 -6.11
CA LYS A 691 11.10 36.19 -7.48
C LYS A 691 11.17 34.66 -7.54
N GLY A 692 10.55 34.10 -8.57
CA GLY A 692 10.76 32.71 -8.93
C GLY A 692 12.16 32.49 -9.51
N VAL A 693 12.60 31.24 -9.49
CA VAL A 693 13.91 30.80 -9.99
C VAL A 693 13.77 30.29 -11.43
N GLY A 694 14.74 30.61 -12.28
CA GLY A 694 14.77 30.10 -13.66
C GLY A 694 15.11 28.61 -13.73
N GLY A 695 14.45 27.87 -14.61
CA GLY A 695 14.74 26.46 -14.87
C GLY A 695 16.04 26.27 -15.65
N ALA A 696 16.62 25.07 -15.54
CA ALA A 696 17.87 24.70 -16.18
C ALA A 696 17.69 24.01 -17.54
N ASP A 697 18.69 24.15 -18.40
CA ASP A 697 18.80 23.36 -19.62
C ASP A 697 19.00 21.88 -19.29
N GLY A 698 18.50 21.01 -20.16
CA GLY A 698 18.62 19.56 -20.01
C GLY A 698 19.89 18.97 -20.64
N CYS A 699 19.87 17.65 -20.88
CA CYS A 699 21.03 16.90 -21.38
C CYS A 699 20.64 15.68 -22.21
N VAL A 700 21.64 15.02 -22.80
CA VAL A 700 21.54 13.67 -23.34
C VAL A 700 22.49 12.75 -22.57
N VAL A 701 21.96 11.72 -21.93
CA VAL A 701 22.73 10.63 -21.29
C VAL A 701 22.72 9.43 -22.22
N ILE A 702 23.90 8.84 -22.44
CA ILE A 702 24.12 7.70 -23.34
C ILE A 702 24.84 6.62 -22.56
N TYR A 703 24.31 5.41 -22.63
CA TYR A 703 24.84 4.20 -22.04
C TYR A 703 25.10 3.15 -23.13
N TRP A 704 26.25 2.47 -23.08
CA TRP A 704 26.61 1.39 -24.02
C TRP A 704 27.53 0.36 -23.37
N ASP A 705 27.57 -0.83 -23.98
CA ASP A 705 28.47 -1.93 -23.57
C ASP A 705 29.91 -1.68 -24.02
N LYS A 706 30.88 -2.14 -23.23
CA LYS A 706 32.29 -2.13 -23.66
C LYS A 706 32.50 -3.18 -24.75
N GLU A 707 33.45 -2.96 -25.67
CA GLU A 707 33.95 -4.05 -26.51
C GLU A 707 34.47 -5.17 -25.59
N ASP A 708 33.95 -6.38 -25.80
CA ASP A 708 34.30 -7.65 -25.13
C ASP A 708 33.81 -7.84 -23.67
N ALA A 709 32.48 -7.91 -23.47
CA ALA A 709 31.86 -8.55 -22.29
C ALA A 709 31.29 -9.93 -22.63
#